data_AF-A0A497XT43-F1
#
_entry.id   AF-A0A497XT43-F1
#
_cell.length_a   1.000
_cell.length_b   1.000
_cell.length_c   1.000
_cell.angle_alpha   90.00
_cell.angle_beta   90.00
_cell.angle_gamma   90.00
#
_symmetry.space_group_name_H-M   'P 1'
#
loop_
_entity.id
_entity.type
_entity.pdbx_description
1 polymer ?
#
loop_
_entity_poly.entity_id
_entity_poly.type
_entity_poly.pdbx_seq_one_letter_code
_entity_poly.pdbx_strand_id
1 'polypeptide(L)'
;MNKLTLNRGKATACLILMCLFLVQSCRKDILISNSKDKIENARIWYGKQFDKSSRVLISSKGDTLSLTMQPKWATAYISALEDQADTYIIPLETDLPKELKHSINPILLMRQKGSGYDVKIIKNIEQDSTENTDKNKLNNDKLLSERAFGNVHRIDQNNNTSGNKSSINNPTLNTEGFSGSNQNKIMGGNGPDLSGCLDWWLVTEDGAGEVTNTEYIGRTCPPDLSQGGGGGGGTGGGNGDGGNGNFGTDPNCRNCKVADRNFSAMLAYAQAAGLAVTPSFETTLTLDDGTKIEGTATEIRNSQGEIVATFFSPNTNAANYGLEVGYHYSIGNKGPSGTSNPDNTVPNFYFNFGNKIGFSTPNIPGGGNIKYTNYAAELINMIGITEDSEGKDFLYHHMDIARTLKSFIDNNGGTTRENIDFIKWTVLYFMGHPNVSIEEVLNAEFDNETAFPTNTDLANYVELAIDDSETRIVISPQDMVKYPKFTALVKGLYNRVANTPKIMAALVKYTGFTQTSVLNDLKFDKRGPIIYITPKEQLKTYYPKTKTYGYPYGRCISDDVNKHYIFLNKEFIDLLEAANGTNSDALVILLATTILHEYVHWSDNNFGLSPSLPGEMGDLFEKDAFGEVLQYNKKNGKLYYRKK
;
A
#
# COMPACT_ATOMS: atom_id res chain seq x y z
N MET A 1 -29.76 24.70 -69.45
CA MET A 1 -28.74 25.13 -68.45
C MET A 1 -29.15 26.50 -67.93
N ASN A 2 -29.63 26.60 -66.69
CA ASN A 2 -30.07 27.89 -66.13
C ASN A 2 -28.89 28.53 -65.38
N LYS A 3 -28.45 29.71 -65.84
CA LYS A 3 -27.40 30.49 -65.16
C LYS A 3 -27.97 31.05 -63.85
N LEU A 4 -27.52 30.50 -62.72
CA LEU A 4 -27.72 31.09 -61.39
C LEU A 4 -26.88 32.37 -61.27
N THR A 5 -27.48 33.52 -61.60
CA THR A 5 -26.92 34.85 -61.35
C THR A 5 -27.04 35.21 -59.87
N LEU A 6 -26.17 34.61 -59.05
CA LEU A 6 -26.06 34.97 -57.64
C LEU A 6 -25.63 36.44 -57.52
N ASN A 7 -26.54 37.30 -57.06
CA ASN A 7 -26.31 38.74 -56.97
C ASN A 7 -25.12 39.00 -56.02
N ARG A 8 -24.05 39.62 -56.55
CA ARG A 8 -22.75 39.78 -55.86
C ARG A 8 -22.88 40.33 -54.44
N GLY A 9 -23.79 41.28 -54.20
CA GLY A 9 -24.02 41.83 -52.85
C GLY A 9 -24.46 40.80 -51.81
N LYS A 10 -25.29 39.81 -52.20
CA LYS A 10 -25.72 38.73 -51.29
C LYS A 10 -24.60 37.73 -51.00
N ALA A 11 -23.74 37.47 -51.98
CA ALA A 11 -22.56 36.61 -51.79
C ALA A 11 -21.58 37.24 -50.79
N THR A 12 -21.26 38.53 -50.94
CA THR A 12 -20.37 39.26 -50.03
C THR A 12 -20.96 39.35 -48.61
N ALA A 13 -22.27 39.58 -48.48
CA ALA A 13 -22.93 39.59 -47.18
C ALA A 13 -22.84 38.23 -46.45
N CYS A 14 -23.08 37.11 -47.15
CA CYS A 14 -22.88 35.78 -46.58
C CYS A 14 -21.42 35.51 -46.18
N LEU A 15 -20.46 35.97 -46.98
CA LEU A 15 -19.03 35.79 -46.68
C LEU A 15 -18.63 36.54 -45.40
N ILE A 16 -19.06 37.80 -45.26
CA ILE A 16 -18.81 38.61 -44.05
C ILE A 16 -19.47 37.95 -42.82
N LEU A 17 -20.70 37.43 -42.97
CA LEU A 17 -21.38 36.73 -41.89
C LEU A 17 -20.61 35.46 -41.46
N MET A 18 -20.14 34.64 -42.42
CA MET A 18 -19.27 33.49 -42.13
C MET A 18 -17.98 33.89 -41.44
N CYS A 19 -17.30 34.95 -41.89
CA CYS A 19 -16.09 35.44 -41.22
C CYS A 19 -16.36 35.89 -39.78
N LEU A 20 -17.49 36.54 -39.50
CA LEU A 20 -17.87 36.91 -38.14
C LEU A 20 -18.17 35.68 -37.25
N PHE A 21 -18.83 34.64 -37.79
CA PHE A 21 -19.03 33.39 -37.08
C PHE A 21 -17.71 32.64 -36.81
N LEU A 22 -16.75 32.64 -37.75
CA LEU A 22 -15.43 32.05 -37.58
C LEU A 22 -14.59 32.80 -36.52
N VAL A 23 -14.63 34.14 -36.52
CA VAL A 23 -13.94 34.95 -35.49
C VAL A 23 -14.56 34.74 -34.10
N GLN A 24 -15.87 34.48 -34.01
CA GLN A 24 -16.51 34.11 -32.75
C GLN A 24 -16.23 32.65 -32.33
N SER A 25 -16.11 31.69 -33.25
CA SER A 25 -15.74 30.31 -32.89
C SER A 25 -14.30 30.22 -32.38
N CYS A 26 -13.37 31.01 -32.92
CA CYS A 26 -11.98 31.06 -32.45
C CYS A 26 -11.77 31.74 -31.09
N ARG A 27 -12.83 32.21 -30.42
CA ARG A 27 -12.74 32.89 -29.10
C ARG A 27 -13.22 32.06 -27.91
N LYS A 28 -13.60 30.80 -28.11
CA LYS A 28 -14.12 29.93 -27.04
C LYS A 28 -13.21 28.78 -26.61
N ASP A 29 -12.10 28.56 -27.32
CA ASP A 29 -10.99 27.74 -26.84
C ASP A 29 -10.11 28.57 -25.90
N ILE A 30 -10.71 29.06 -24.82
CA ILE A 30 -9.92 29.34 -23.61
C ILE A 30 -9.42 27.97 -23.17
N LEU A 31 -8.12 27.74 -23.41
CA LEU A 31 -7.42 26.52 -23.01
C LEU A 31 -7.84 26.19 -21.58
N ILE A 32 -8.56 25.08 -21.41
CA ILE A 32 -8.81 24.49 -20.09
C ILE A 32 -7.43 24.00 -19.64
N SER A 33 -6.68 24.89 -18.98
CA SER A 33 -5.35 24.59 -18.47
C SER A 33 -5.44 23.31 -17.67
N ASN A 34 -4.61 22.32 -17.99
CA ASN A 34 -4.68 21.01 -17.38
C ASN A 34 -4.61 21.16 -15.86
N SER A 35 -5.38 20.39 -15.10
CA SER A 35 -5.28 20.40 -13.64
C SER A 35 -3.86 20.12 -13.17
N LYS A 36 -3.11 19.30 -13.92
CA LYS A 36 -1.66 19.11 -13.75
C LYS A 36 -0.87 20.42 -13.83
N ASP A 37 -1.10 21.26 -14.84
CA ASP A 37 -0.40 22.54 -15.02
C ASP A 37 -0.70 23.51 -13.87
N LYS A 38 -1.97 23.56 -13.43
CA LYS A 38 -2.39 24.39 -12.29
C LYS A 38 -1.71 23.95 -10.98
N ILE A 39 -1.69 22.65 -10.69
CA ILE A 39 -1.02 22.08 -9.52
C ILE A 39 0.49 22.35 -9.56
N GLU A 40 1.12 22.19 -10.72
CA GLU A 40 2.57 22.43 -10.89
C GLU A 40 2.93 23.91 -10.66
N ASN A 41 2.10 24.85 -11.14
CA ASN A 41 2.28 26.27 -10.85
C ASN A 41 2.14 26.57 -9.35
N ALA A 42 1.16 25.94 -8.67
CA ALA A 42 0.99 26.07 -7.22
C ALA A 42 2.20 25.50 -6.45
N ARG A 43 2.75 24.35 -6.89
CA ARG A 43 3.96 23.71 -6.34
C ARG A 43 5.18 24.63 -6.46
N ILE A 44 5.44 25.16 -7.65
CA ILE A 44 6.56 26.07 -7.91
C ILE A 44 6.44 27.35 -7.09
N TRP A 45 5.22 27.90 -6.96
CA TRP A 45 4.98 29.08 -6.12
C TRP A 45 5.20 28.77 -4.63
N TYR A 46 4.64 27.67 -4.13
CA TYR A 46 4.76 27.28 -2.72
C TYR A 46 6.21 27.05 -2.33
N GLY A 47 7.01 26.34 -3.14
CA GLY A 47 8.44 26.19 -2.92
C GLY A 47 9.15 27.54 -2.76
N LYS A 48 8.92 28.48 -3.68
CA LYS A 48 9.54 29.82 -3.61
C LYS A 48 9.18 30.62 -2.35
N GLN A 49 8.03 30.36 -1.72
CA GLN A 49 7.60 31.06 -0.50
C GLN A 49 8.01 30.34 0.80
N PHE A 50 7.98 28.99 0.82
CA PHE A 50 8.04 28.20 2.06
C PHE A 50 9.25 27.25 2.17
N ASP A 51 10.13 27.16 1.16
CA ASP A 51 11.36 26.32 1.19
C ASP A 51 12.34 26.69 2.31
N LYS A 52 12.15 27.84 2.97
CA LYS A 52 12.93 28.30 4.13
C LYS A 52 12.13 28.41 5.43
N SER A 53 10.85 28.03 5.46
CA SER A 53 10.03 28.16 6.67
C SER A 53 10.27 27.00 7.65
N SER A 54 10.59 27.28 8.91
CA SER A 54 10.54 26.29 10.00
C SER A 54 9.11 26.14 10.52
N ARG A 55 8.81 24.95 11.05
CA ARG A 55 7.52 24.64 11.66
C ARG A 55 7.72 23.98 13.00
N VAL A 56 7.02 24.48 14.00
CA VAL A 56 7.12 24.04 15.40
C VAL A 56 5.71 23.84 15.93
N LEU A 57 5.40 22.67 16.47
CA LEU A 57 4.26 22.48 17.35
C LEU A 57 4.62 23.00 18.75
N ILE A 58 3.76 23.87 19.30
CA ILE A 58 3.88 24.36 20.67
C ILE A 58 2.67 23.85 21.46
N SER A 59 2.90 23.24 22.62
CA SER A 59 1.86 22.79 23.55
C SER A 59 1.31 23.94 24.41
N SER A 60 0.16 23.77 25.05
CA SER A 60 -0.37 24.72 26.05
C SER A 60 0.53 24.90 27.29
N LYS A 61 1.54 24.05 27.46
CA LYS A 61 2.56 24.14 28.51
C LYS A 61 3.89 24.71 28.01
N GLY A 62 3.97 25.08 26.73
CA GLY A 62 5.18 25.63 26.10
C GLY A 62 6.16 24.57 25.57
N ASP A 63 5.77 23.29 25.52
CA ASP A 63 6.62 22.25 24.94
C ASP A 63 6.71 22.43 23.42
N THR A 64 7.94 22.51 22.88
CA THR A 64 8.18 22.71 21.44
C THR A 64 8.62 21.41 20.76
N LEU A 65 7.97 21.05 19.66
CA LEU A 65 8.35 19.95 18.77
C LEU A 65 8.52 20.48 17.35
N SER A 66 9.75 20.50 16.84
CA SER A 66 10.01 20.80 15.42
C SER A 66 9.36 19.74 14.53
N LEU A 67 8.72 20.16 13.44
CA LEU A 67 8.07 19.27 12.48
C LEU A 67 8.65 19.41 11.08
N THR A 68 8.89 18.28 10.44
CA THR A 68 9.10 18.14 9.00
C THR A 68 7.74 17.94 8.34
N MET A 69 7.28 18.92 7.56
CA MET A 69 6.01 18.80 6.80
C MET A 69 6.27 18.85 5.30
N GLN A 70 6.07 17.73 4.60
CA GLN A 70 6.27 17.63 3.14
C GLN A 70 4.93 17.50 2.40
N PRO A 71 4.55 18.43 1.51
CA PRO A 71 3.29 18.30 0.78
C PRO A 71 3.35 17.21 -0.30
N LYS A 72 2.38 16.29 -0.28
CA LYS A 72 2.25 15.20 -1.25
C LYS A 72 1.62 15.70 -2.55
N TRP A 73 2.36 16.48 -3.32
CA TRP A 73 1.88 17.09 -4.58
C TRP A 73 1.32 16.10 -5.61
N ALA A 74 1.79 14.85 -5.61
CA ALA A 74 1.25 13.79 -6.48
C ALA A 74 -0.19 13.39 -6.15
N THR A 75 -0.65 13.62 -4.91
CA THR A 75 -2.03 13.37 -4.46
C THR A 75 -2.84 14.66 -4.28
N ALA A 76 -2.30 15.81 -4.73
CA ALA A 76 -3.01 17.07 -4.73
C ALA A 76 -4.16 17.06 -5.75
N TYR A 77 -5.30 17.66 -5.40
CA TYR A 77 -6.40 17.88 -6.33
C TYR A 77 -6.94 19.31 -6.22
N ILE A 78 -7.68 19.72 -7.24
CA ILE A 78 -8.30 21.04 -7.32
C ILE A 78 -9.81 20.88 -7.14
N SER A 79 -10.37 21.58 -6.16
CA SER A 79 -11.80 21.77 -6.02
C SER A 79 -12.18 23.16 -6.53
N ALA A 80 -13.15 23.20 -7.45
CA ALA A 80 -13.69 24.44 -8.01
C ALA A 80 -14.93 24.84 -7.21
N LEU A 81 -14.77 25.84 -6.34
CA LEU A 81 -15.84 26.32 -5.47
C LEU A 81 -16.77 27.31 -6.20
N GLU A 82 -17.93 27.59 -5.60
CA GLU A 82 -18.96 28.47 -6.15
C GLU A 82 -18.47 29.92 -6.38
N ASP A 83 -17.42 30.36 -5.70
CA ASP A 83 -16.76 31.66 -5.86
C ASP A 83 -15.78 31.73 -7.05
N GLN A 84 -15.66 30.64 -7.82
CA GLN A 84 -14.75 30.45 -8.96
C GLN A 84 -13.26 30.48 -8.61
N ALA A 85 -12.88 30.44 -7.33
CA ALA A 85 -11.50 30.28 -6.92
C ALA A 85 -11.09 28.80 -6.93
N ASP A 86 -10.03 28.47 -7.69
CA ASP A 86 -9.40 27.16 -7.58
C ASP A 86 -8.84 26.99 -6.15
N THR A 87 -9.36 26.00 -5.43
CA THR A 87 -8.85 25.59 -4.12
C THR A 87 -8.10 24.28 -4.28
N TYR A 88 -6.82 24.30 -3.94
CA TYR A 88 -5.90 23.17 -4.03
C TYR A 88 -5.85 22.50 -2.66
N ILE A 89 -6.13 21.20 -2.60
CA ILE A 89 -6.12 20.42 -1.36
C ILE A 89 -4.95 19.43 -1.49
N ILE A 90 -3.94 19.58 -0.62
CA ILE A 90 -2.68 18.83 -0.67
C ILE A 90 -2.45 18.14 0.69
N PRO A 91 -2.44 16.79 0.74
CA PRO A 91 -2.08 16.06 1.95
C PRO A 91 -0.64 16.36 2.40
N LEU A 92 -0.39 16.41 3.71
CA LEU A 92 0.96 16.61 4.26
C LEU A 92 1.51 15.30 4.84
N GLU A 93 2.70 14.90 4.40
CA GLU A 93 3.55 13.98 5.13
C GLU A 93 4.10 14.70 6.38
N THR A 94 4.08 14.03 7.53
CA THR A 94 4.60 14.59 8.79
C THR A 94 5.32 13.53 9.61
N ASP A 95 6.35 13.96 10.32
CA ASP A 95 7.11 13.24 11.35
C ASP A 95 6.43 13.28 12.74
N LEU A 96 5.11 13.53 12.78
CA LEU A 96 4.32 13.50 14.00
C LEU A 96 4.42 12.12 14.69
N PRO A 97 4.63 12.08 16.03
CA PRO A 97 4.45 10.89 16.84
C PRO A 97 3.09 10.23 16.55
N LYS A 98 3.03 8.89 16.56
CA LYS A 98 1.84 8.13 16.14
C LYS A 98 0.58 8.56 16.92
N GLU A 99 0.77 8.85 18.21
CA GLU A 99 -0.23 9.34 19.16
C GLU A 99 -0.85 10.69 18.73
N LEU A 100 -0.04 11.57 18.14
CA LEU A 100 -0.48 12.85 17.59
C LEU A 100 -1.05 12.69 16.18
N LYS A 101 -0.49 11.78 15.36
CA LYS A 101 -0.82 11.64 13.93
C LYS A 101 -2.31 11.38 13.68
N HIS A 102 -2.93 10.48 14.44
CA HIS A 102 -4.39 10.26 14.42
C HIS A 102 -5.18 11.52 14.83
N SER A 103 -4.71 12.23 15.86
CA SER A 103 -5.40 13.39 16.40
C SER A 103 -5.31 14.65 15.52
N ILE A 104 -4.34 14.71 14.60
CA ILE A 104 -3.91 15.96 13.94
C ILE A 104 -4.02 15.93 12.40
N ASN A 105 -3.69 14.81 11.75
CA ASN A 105 -3.66 14.58 10.28
C ASN A 105 -3.81 15.86 9.42
N PRO A 106 -2.73 16.65 9.22
CA PRO A 106 -2.85 18.00 8.68
C PRO A 106 -2.90 18.00 7.14
N ILE A 107 -3.68 18.93 6.58
CA ILE A 107 -3.76 19.17 5.14
C ILE A 107 -3.40 20.63 4.82
N LEU A 108 -2.69 20.81 3.71
CA LEU A 108 -2.39 22.12 3.15
C LEU A 108 -3.51 22.51 2.20
N LEU A 109 -4.14 23.65 2.44
CA LEU A 109 -5.02 24.29 1.47
C LEU A 109 -4.35 25.53 0.90
N MET A 110 -4.48 25.69 -0.41
CA MET A 110 -4.11 26.91 -1.13
C MET A 110 -5.33 27.39 -1.92
N ARG A 111 -5.64 28.68 -1.85
CA ARG A 111 -6.70 29.30 -2.66
C ARG A 111 -6.10 30.39 -3.53
N GLN A 112 -6.30 30.31 -4.85
CA GLN A 112 -5.73 31.28 -5.78
C GLN A 112 -6.34 32.67 -5.56
N LYS A 113 -5.49 33.71 -5.53
CA LYS A 113 -5.88 35.10 -5.26
C LYS A 113 -4.98 36.07 -6.03
N GLY A 114 -5.51 36.62 -7.12
CA GLY A 114 -4.72 37.43 -8.05
C GLY A 114 -3.58 36.61 -8.65
N SER A 115 -2.34 37.09 -8.48
CA SER A 115 -1.12 36.43 -8.95
C SER A 115 -0.43 35.53 -7.92
N GLY A 116 -1.07 35.25 -6.78
CA GLY A 116 -0.53 34.39 -5.72
C GLY A 116 -1.61 33.50 -5.10
N TYR A 117 -1.33 32.99 -3.90
CA TYR A 117 -2.22 32.08 -3.18
C TYR A 117 -2.36 32.50 -1.72
N ASP A 118 -3.57 32.48 -1.17
CA ASP A 118 -3.78 32.39 0.29
C ASP A 118 -3.45 30.94 0.70
N VAL A 119 -2.74 30.73 1.81
CA VAL A 119 -2.28 29.40 2.27
C VAL A 119 -2.65 29.14 3.73
N LYS A 120 -3.15 27.94 4.04
CA LYS A 120 -3.53 27.49 5.39
C LYS A 120 -3.25 26.01 5.63
N ILE A 121 -3.07 25.62 6.90
CA ILE A 121 -2.77 24.25 7.30
C ILE A 121 -3.77 23.82 8.38
N ILE A 122 -4.89 23.26 7.96
CA ILE A 122 -5.95 22.83 8.88
C ILE A 122 -5.78 21.34 9.22
N LYS A 123 -6.24 20.95 10.43
CA LYS A 123 -6.52 19.54 10.71
C LYS A 123 -7.54 19.02 9.69
N ASN A 124 -7.23 17.90 9.04
CA ASN A 124 -8.20 17.20 8.22
C ASN A 124 -9.38 16.78 9.10
N ILE A 125 -10.59 17.08 8.65
CA ILE A 125 -11.79 16.54 9.28
C ILE A 125 -11.83 15.08 8.85
N GLU A 126 -11.66 14.15 9.81
CA GLU A 126 -11.75 12.73 9.50
C GLU A 126 -13.06 12.46 8.76
N GLN A 127 -12.96 11.82 7.60
CA GLN A 127 -14.12 11.32 6.89
C GLN A 127 -14.70 10.16 7.69
N ASP A 128 -15.58 10.46 8.63
CA ASP A 128 -16.61 9.53 9.12
C ASP A 128 -17.54 9.23 7.93
N SER A 129 -17.08 8.40 7.00
CA SER A 129 -17.83 8.03 5.80
C SER A 129 -17.67 6.55 5.45
N THR A 130 -18.61 5.76 5.95
CA THR A 130 -18.97 4.47 5.34
C THR A 130 -19.76 4.63 4.04
N GLU A 131 -20.13 5.86 3.63
CA GLU A 131 -20.84 6.16 2.38
C GLU A 131 -20.12 7.21 1.53
N ASN A 132 -19.36 6.73 0.54
CA ASN A 132 -18.64 7.53 -0.43
C ASN A 132 -19.57 7.91 -1.61
N THR A 133 -19.99 9.18 -1.69
CA THR A 133 -20.74 9.72 -2.83
C THR A 133 -20.20 11.09 -3.22
N ASP A 134 -20.19 11.43 -4.51
CA ASP A 134 -19.59 12.68 -5.04
C ASP A 134 -20.13 13.95 -4.39
N LYS A 135 -21.39 13.92 -3.91
CA LYS A 135 -22.02 15.03 -3.20
C LYS A 135 -21.41 15.29 -1.82
N ASN A 136 -20.99 14.23 -1.12
CA ASN A 136 -20.30 14.37 0.17
C ASN A 136 -18.91 14.96 -0.03
N LYS A 137 -18.20 14.58 -1.11
CA LYS A 137 -16.88 15.14 -1.46
C LYS A 137 -16.94 16.66 -1.69
N LEU A 138 -17.84 17.13 -2.55
CA LEU A 138 -17.98 18.58 -2.82
C LEU A 138 -18.39 19.38 -1.57
N ASN A 139 -19.27 18.83 -0.72
CA ASN A 139 -19.63 19.45 0.55
C ASN A 139 -18.42 19.53 1.52
N ASN A 140 -17.60 18.48 1.58
CA ASN A 140 -16.40 18.46 2.41
C ASN A 140 -15.37 19.49 1.91
N ASP A 141 -15.09 19.56 0.62
CA ASP A 141 -14.15 20.55 0.05
C ASP A 141 -14.57 21.99 0.38
N LYS A 142 -15.87 22.28 0.28
CA LYS A 142 -16.44 23.58 0.68
C LYS A 142 -16.25 23.84 2.17
N LEU A 143 -16.54 22.87 3.05
CA LEU A 143 -16.32 23.00 4.49
C LEU A 143 -14.85 23.20 4.86
N LEU A 144 -13.91 22.51 4.20
CA LEU A 144 -12.48 22.68 4.41
C LEU A 144 -12.01 24.09 3.99
N SER A 145 -12.48 24.59 2.84
CA SER A 145 -12.18 25.94 2.36
C SER A 145 -12.83 27.03 3.22
N GLU A 146 -14.09 26.88 3.64
CA GLU A 146 -14.76 27.79 4.56
C GLU A 146 -14.08 27.82 5.94
N ARG A 147 -13.56 26.69 6.43
CA ARG A 147 -12.80 26.61 7.67
C ARG A 147 -11.42 27.27 7.56
N ALA A 148 -10.74 27.14 6.42
CA ALA A 148 -9.43 27.73 6.17
C ALA A 148 -9.51 29.25 5.88
N PHE A 149 -10.47 29.67 5.07
CA PHE A 149 -10.48 31.00 4.44
C PHE A 149 -11.78 31.79 4.61
N GLY A 150 -12.80 31.24 5.26
CA GLY A 150 -14.06 31.92 5.53
C GLY A 150 -13.95 32.91 6.69
N ASN A 151 -14.75 33.97 6.64
CA ASN A 151 -14.91 34.93 7.75
C ASN A 151 -15.79 34.34 8.88
N VAL A 152 -15.57 33.08 9.25
CA VAL A 152 -16.27 32.45 10.37
C VAL A 152 -15.72 33.05 11.66
N HIS A 153 -16.42 34.06 12.20
CA HIS A 153 -16.29 34.38 13.62
C HIS A 153 -16.47 33.06 14.40
N ARG A 154 -15.46 32.67 15.17
CA ARG A 154 -15.55 31.54 16.11
C ARG A 154 -16.70 31.81 17.08
N ILE A 155 -17.87 31.24 16.79
CA ILE A 155 -18.92 31.07 17.76
C ILE A 155 -18.52 29.85 18.58
N ASP A 156 -18.08 30.07 19.82
CA ASP A 156 -17.75 29.00 20.74
C ASP A 156 -18.98 28.10 20.96
N GLN A 157 -18.99 26.92 20.35
CA GLN A 157 -20.10 25.95 20.44
C GLN A 157 -20.20 25.23 21.81
N ASN A 158 -19.59 25.77 22.86
CA ASN A 158 -19.57 25.20 24.21
C ASN A 158 -20.50 25.91 25.22
N ASN A 159 -21.54 26.62 24.76
CA ASN A 159 -22.60 27.12 25.65
C ASN A 159 -23.67 26.07 25.91
N ASN A 160 -23.30 24.97 26.57
CA ASN A 160 -24.25 24.11 27.29
C ASN A 160 -23.64 23.33 28.47
N THR A 161 -22.80 23.99 29.27
CA THR A 161 -22.48 23.56 30.64
C THR A 161 -22.36 24.77 31.56
N SER A 162 -23.22 24.84 32.57
CA SER A 162 -23.23 25.91 33.57
C SER A 162 -22.15 25.68 34.63
N GLY A 163 -21.00 26.34 34.54
CA GLY A 163 -20.02 26.37 35.65
C GLY A 163 -18.74 27.15 35.33
N ASN A 164 -18.47 28.20 36.10
CA ASN A 164 -17.23 29.00 36.16
C ASN A 164 -16.61 29.50 34.84
N LYS A 165 -16.85 30.80 34.56
CA LYS A 165 -16.01 31.59 33.65
C LYS A 165 -14.62 31.81 34.26
N SER A 166 -13.60 31.18 33.70
CA SER A 166 -12.22 31.68 33.78
C SER A 166 -11.89 32.36 32.45
N SER A 167 -11.52 33.64 32.50
CA SER A 167 -11.14 34.41 31.30
C SER A 167 -9.69 34.13 30.94
N ILE A 168 -9.46 33.23 29.99
CA ILE A 168 -8.15 33.04 29.37
C ILE A 168 -7.97 34.12 28.31
N ASN A 169 -7.12 35.11 28.60
CA ASN A 169 -6.65 36.06 27.60
C ASN A 169 -5.79 35.32 26.56
N ASN A 170 -5.83 35.76 25.30
CA ASN A 170 -4.87 35.30 24.29
C ASN A 170 -3.43 35.45 24.84
N PRO A 171 -2.57 34.42 24.76
CA PRO A 171 -1.20 34.53 25.22
C PRO A 171 -0.46 35.52 24.31
N THR A 172 -0.13 36.69 24.84
CA THR A 172 0.84 37.59 24.24
C THR A 172 2.22 36.94 24.36
N LEU A 173 2.76 36.44 23.25
CA LEU A 173 4.16 35.97 23.22
C LEU A 173 5.08 37.17 23.43
N ASN A 174 5.63 37.30 24.64
CA ASN A 174 6.82 38.12 24.87
C ASN A 174 8.04 37.31 24.39
N THR A 175 8.68 37.75 23.31
CA THR A 175 9.84 37.11 22.69
C THR A 175 11.18 37.46 23.36
N GLU A 176 11.19 38.39 24.31
CA GLU A 176 12.38 38.74 25.10
C GLU A 176 12.67 37.71 26.21
N GLY A 177 13.29 36.58 25.86
CA GLY A 177 13.74 35.64 26.90
C GLY A 177 14.13 34.20 26.54
N PHE A 178 14.33 33.83 25.26
CA PHE A 178 14.75 32.47 24.91
C PHE A 178 16.24 32.38 24.54
N SER A 179 17.06 32.06 25.56
CA SER A 179 18.45 31.62 25.42
C SER A 179 18.77 30.58 26.48
N GLY A 180 19.13 29.37 26.07
CA GLY A 180 19.63 28.33 26.99
C GLY A 180 18.98 26.95 26.83
N SER A 181 19.66 26.10 26.06
CA SER A 181 19.60 24.63 26.07
C SER A 181 18.71 23.93 27.12
N ASN A 182 17.61 23.32 26.67
CA ASN A 182 17.01 22.13 27.27
C ASN A 182 16.22 21.35 26.19
N GLN A 183 16.94 20.56 25.38
CA GLN A 183 16.31 19.56 24.52
C GLN A 183 16.16 18.24 25.27
N ASN A 184 15.08 17.51 24.96
CA ASN A 184 14.76 16.15 25.43
C ASN A 184 14.48 15.99 26.94
N LYS A 185 13.27 16.39 27.37
CA LYS A 185 12.62 15.82 28.56
C LYS A 185 11.09 15.74 28.45
N ILE A 186 10.61 15.07 27.42
CA ILE A 186 9.18 14.74 27.30
C ILE A 186 8.85 13.60 28.28
N MET A 187 7.76 13.76 29.05
CA MET A 187 7.24 12.83 30.08
C MET A 187 8.09 12.71 31.37
N GLY A 188 8.01 13.72 32.24
CA GLY A 188 8.56 13.64 33.60
C GLY A 188 8.30 14.87 34.47
N GLY A 189 7.04 15.14 34.82
CA GLY A 189 6.64 16.28 35.66
C GLY A 189 5.62 15.90 36.74
N ASN A 190 6.00 16.12 38.01
CA ASN A 190 5.11 15.93 39.18
C ASN A 190 4.25 17.18 39.40
N GLY A 191 2.92 17.04 39.40
CA GLY A 191 1.98 18.11 39.78
C GLY A 191 0.52 17.73 39.49
N PRO A 192 -0.42 17.93 40.43
CA PRO A 192 -1.80 17.49 40.26
C PRO A 192 -2.64 18.56 39.54
N ASP A 193 -2.70 18.48 38.21
CA ASP A 193 -3.75 19.15 37.44
C ASP A 193 -4.45 18.11 36.55
N LEU A 194 -5.66 17.72 36.98
CA LEU A 194 -6.30 16.46 36.57
C LEU A 194 -7.01 16.50 35.21
N SER A 195 -7.10 17.67 34.57
CA SER A 195 -7.44 17.78 33.15
C SER A 195 -6.18 17.70 32.29
N GLY A 196 -5.53 16.53 32.27
CA GLY A 196 -4.19 16.32 31.71
C GLY A 196 -4.00 16.54 30.20
N CYS A 197 -4.98 17.11 29.51
CA CYS A 197 -4.93 17.36 28.07
C CYS A 197 -3.96 18.49 27.70
N LEU A 198 -3.27 18.33 26.57
CA LEU A 198 -2.45 19.36 25.94
C LEU A 198 -3.18 19.89 24.71
N ASP A 199 -3.30 21.21 24.61
CA ASP A 199 -3.69 21.90 23.37
C ASP A 199 -2.42 22.15 22.54
N TRP A 200 -2.53 22.07 21.21
CA TRP A 200 -1.40 22.17 20.30
C TRP A 200 -1.62 23.24 19.22
N TRP A 201 -0.62 24.10 19.04
CA TRP A 201 -0.57 25.11 17.99
C TRP A 201 0.60 24.85 17.05
N LEU A 202 0.36 24.88 15.74
CA LEU A 202 1.41 24.93 14.74
C LEU A 202 1.83 26.39 14.55
N VAL A 203 3.08 26.67 14.85
CA VAL A 203 3.76 27.93 14.56
C VAL A 203 4.59 27.73 13.30
N THR A 204 4.38 28.60 12.31
CA THR A 204 5.22 28.70 11.12
C THR A 204 6.08 29.95 11.25
N GLU A 205 7.39 29.76 11.18
CA GLU A 205 8.39 30.81 11.18
C GLU A 205 8.96 30.94 9.76
N ASP A 206 9.37 32.13 9.36
CA ASP A 206 10.09 32.31 8.10
C ASP A 206 11.59 31.96 8.23
N GLY A 207 12.35 32.16 7.14
CA GLY A 207 13.80 31.92 7.14
C GLY A 207 14.63 32.88 8.00
N ALA A 208 14.01 33.87 8.66
CA ALA A 208 14.62 34.73 9.67
C ALA A 208 14.20 34.36 11.11
N GLY A 209 13.27 33.40 11.28
CA GLY A 209 12.71 33.02 12.57
C GLY A 209 11.54 33.90 13.03
N GLU A 210 10.99 34.76 12.17
CA GLU A 210 9.80 35.56 12.51
C GLU A 210 8.53 34.72 12.37
N VAL A 211 7.67 34.73 13.39
CA VAL A 211 6.39 34.00 13.38
C VAL A 211 5.44 34.61 12.36
N THR A 212 5.19 33.87 11.27
CA THR A 212 4.30 34.29 10.17
C THR A 212 2.87 33.78 10.31
N ASN A 213 2.66 32.65 10.98
CA ASN A 213 1.34 32.08 11.22
C ASN A 213 1.33 31.23 12.51
N THR A 214 0.26 31.34 13.29
CA THR A 214 -0.01 30.47 14.45
C THR A 214 -1.42 29.89 14.30
N GLU A 215 -1.53 28.57 14.26
CA GLU A 215 -2.76 27.85 13.94
C GLU A 215 -3.05 26.79 15.00
N TYR A 216 -4.27 26.74 15.55
CA TYR A 216 -4.65 25.71 16.53
C TYR A 216 -5.00 24.41 15.80
N ILE A 217 -4.30 23.34 16.16
CA ILE A 217 -4.31 22.08 15.41
C ILE A 217 -5.17 21.01 16.11
N GLY A 218 -5.13 20.94 17.45
CA GLY A 218 -5.92 19.96 18.19
C GLY A 218 -5.59 19.87 19.67
N ARG A 219 -6.26 18.94 20.36
CA ARG A 219 -6.08 18.61 21.77
C ARG A 219 -5.76 17.13 21.90
N THR A 220 -4.80 16.76 22.74
CA THR A 220 -4.50 15.38 23.10
C THR A 220 -4.66 15.17 24.59
N CYS A 221 -5.52 14.23 24.98
CA CYS A 221 -5.76 13.87 26.37
C CYS A 221 -5.11 12.52 26.69
N PRO A 222 -4.60 12.29 27.92
CA PRO A 222 -4.22 10.97 28.37
C PRO A 222 -5.43 10.01 28.30
N PRO A 223 -5.23 8.72 28.00
CA PRO A 223 -6.30 7.73 28.13
C PRO A 223 -6.80 7.70 29.58
N ASP A 224 -8.12 7.63 29.75
CA ASP A 224 -8.77 7.74 31.06
C ASP A 224 -8.35 6.58 31.97
N LEU A 225 -7.63 6.90 33.05
CA LEU A 225 -7.16 5.93 34.05
C LEU A 225 -8.20 5.63 35.15
N SER A 226 -9.45 6.05 34.99
CA SER A 226 -10.47 5.88 36.03
C SER A 226 -11.17 4.52 36.00
N GLN A 227 -11.18 3.89 37.19
CA GLN A 227 -12.02 2.74 37.61
C GLN A 227 -11.58 1.31 37.23
N GLY A 228 -10.51 0.85 37.89
CA GLY A 228 -10.19 -0.57 38.11
C GLY A 228 -10.28 -0.99 39.59
N GLY A 229 -11.35 -0.59 40.30
CA GLY A 229 -11.51 -0.84 41.74
C GLY A 229 -12.06 -2.23 42.07
N GLY A 230 -11.19 -3.25 42.14
CA GLY A 230 -11.55 -4.63 42.53
C GLY A 230 -10.82 -5.09 43.78
N GLY A 231 -11.50 -5.14 44.93
CA GLY A 231 -10.92 -5.64 46.18
C GLY A 231 -10.95 -7.17 46.29
N GLY A 232 -9.83 -7.78 46.69
CA GLY A 232 -9.74 -9.21 46.96
C GLY A 232 -8.54 -9.54 47.83
N GLY A 233 -8.77 -9.79 49.13
CA GLY A 233 -7.70 -10.12 50.07
C GLY A 233 -7.21 -11.57 49.92
N GLY A 234 -5.91 -11.75 49.70
CA GLY A 234 -5.26 -13.06 49.66
C GLY A 234 -3.79 -12.96 50.09
N THR A 235 -3.50 -13.34 51.33
CA THR A 235 -2.14 -13.29 51.90
C THR A 235 -1.29 -14.46 51.42
N GLY A 236 -0.20 -14.22 50.68
CA GLY A 236 0.77 -15.29 50.36
C GLY A 236 1.62 -15.07 49.11
N GLY A 237 2.41 -13.99 49.06
CA GLY A 237 3.37 -13.76 47.98
C GLY A 237 4.06 -12.41 48.15
N GLY A 238 5.38 -12.38 48.32
CA GLY A 238 6.11 -11.14 48.53
C GLY A 238 6.24 -10.33 47.25
N ASN A 239 5.54 -9.19 47.15
CA ASN A 239 5.79 -8.21 46.10
C ASN A 239 7.20 -7.63 46.26
N GLY A 240 8.11 -7.99 45.36
CA GLY A 240 9.45 -7.43 45.26
C GLY A 240 9.44 -6.03 44.64
N ASP A 241 8.89 -5.04 45.34
CA ASP A 241 8.98 -3.61 44.96
C ASP A 241 10.29 -2.94 45.46
N GLY A 242 11.30 -3.74 45.83
CA GLY A 242 12.64 -3.27 46.17
C GLY A 242 13.49 -3.08 44.91
N GLY A 243 14.03 -1.87 44.71
CA GLY A 243 14.71 -1.42 43.48
C GLY A 243 16.05 -2.11 43.09
N ASN A 244 16.32 -3.32 43.56
CA ASN A 244 17.37 -4.19 43.04
C ASN A 244 16.70 -5.44 42.44
N GLY A 245 16.60 -5.47 41.10
CA GLY A 245 15.80 -6.44 40.36
C GLY A 245 16.26 -7.90 40.50
N ASN A 246 15.82 -8.59 41.54
CA ASN A 246 15.84 -10.03 41.62
C ASN A 246 14.66 -10.57 40.80
N PHE A 247 14.88 -10.83 39.51
CA PHE A 247 13.90 -11.42 38.59
C PHE A 247 13.71 -12.92 38.84
N GLY A 248 13.30 -13.27 40.06
CA GLY A 248 13.02 -14.63 40.50
C GLY A 248 14.17 -15.60 40.29
N THR A 249 15.38 -15.23 40.72
CA THR A 249 16.47 -16.21 40.89
C THR A 249 16.37 -16.96 42.21
N ASP A 250 15.30 -16.76 42.98
CA ASP A 250 14.92 -17.67 44.05
C ASP A 250 14.56 -19.03 43.43
N PRO A 251 15.35 -20.10 43.64
CA PRO A 251 15.07 -21.42 43.07
C PRO A 251 13.75 -22.03 43.59
N ASN A 252 13.13 -21.41 44.60
CA ASN A 252 11.82 -21.80 45.13
C ASN A 252 10.64 -21.08 44.46
N CYS A 253 10.88 -20.03 43.65
CA CYS A 253 9.79 -19.28 43.03
C CYS A 253 9.15 -20.02 41.85
N ARG A 254 8.15 -20.84 42.15
CA ARG A 254 7.25 -21.43 41.14
C ARG A 254 6.23 -20.37 40.71
N ASN A 255 6.22 -20.01 39.43
CA ASN A 255 5.32 -19.01 38.83
C ASN A 255 5.56 -17.56 39.31
N CYS A 256 6.82 -17.12 39.38
CA CYS A 256 7.12 -15.70 39.59
C CYS A 256 6.52 -14.82 38.48
N LYS A 257 5.92 -13.69 38.85
CA LYS A 257 5.40 -12.68 37.90
C LYS A 257 6.42 -11.57 37.69
N VAL A 258 6.59 -11.15 36.45
CA VAL A 258 7.28 -9.89 36.10
C VAL A 258 6.23 -8.97 35.49
N ALA A 259 6.00 -7.81 36.11
CA ALA A 259 5.13 -6.77 35.58
C ALA A 259 5.76 -6.11 34.35
N ASP A 260 4.95 -5.72 33.36
CA ASP A 260 5.39 -5.12 32.09
C ASP A 260 6.43 -4.01 32.23
N ARG A 261 6.26 -3.13 33.23
CA ARG A 261 7.21 -2.05 33.55
C ARG A 261 8.65 -2.50 33.76
N ASN A 262 8.86 -3.79 34.04
CA ASN A 262 10.16 -4.41 34.29
C ASN A 262 10.65 -5.31 33.13
N PHE A 263 9.92 -5.41 32.01
CA PHE A 263 10.23 -6.33 30.91
C PHE A 263 11.68 -6.16 30.39
N SER A 264 12.08 -4.94 30.05
CA SER A 264 13.43 -4.64 29.53
C SER A 264 14.54 -5.02 30.51
N ALA A 265 14.32 -4.84 31.81
CA ALA A 265 15.29 -5.19 32.84
C ALA A 265 15.42 -6.71 33.01
N MET A 266 14.33 -7.45 32.84
CA MET A 266 14.35 -8.91 32.83
C MET A 266 14.96 -9.48 31.55
N LEU A 267 14.78 -8.87 30.38
CA LEU A 267 15.49 -9.27 29.15
C LEU A 267 17.01 -9.07 29.28
N ALA A 268 17.43 -7.91 29.78
CA ALA A 268 18.84 -7.63 30.06
C ALA A 268 19.43 -8.64 31.07
N TYR A 269 18.67 -9.01 32.09
CA TYR A 269 19.05 -10.05 33.04
C TYR A 269 19.21 -11.43 32.38
N ALA A 270 18.27 -11.85 31.51
CA ALA A 270 18.35 -13.13 30.80
C ALA A 270 19.56 -13.20 29.86
N GLN A 271 19.83 -12.13 29.12
CA GLN A 271 21.02 -12.00 28.28
C GLN A 271 22.31 -12.06 29.11
N ALA A 272 22.37 -11.36 30.24
CA ALA A 272 23.52 -11.40 31.16
C ALA A 272 23.73 -12.79 31.79
N ALA A 273 22.67 -13.59 31.93
CA ALA A 273 22.73 -14.99 32.36
C ALA A 273 23.15 -15.97 31.24
N GLY A 274 23.49 -15.48 30.04
CA GLY A 274 23.89 -16.31 28.89
C GLY A 274 22.73 -17.04 28.21
N LEU A 275 21.49 -16.60 28.44
CA LEU A 275 20.31 -17.12 27.75
C LEU A 275 20.13 -16.37 26.42
N ALA A 276 19.78 -17.11 25.37
CA ALA A 276 19.39 -16.51 24.10
C ALA A 276 17.97 -15.92 24.23
N VAL A 277 17.82 -14.65 23.86
CA VAL A 277 16.53 -13.94 23.87
C VAL A 277 16.15 -13.67 22.42
N THR A 278 14.98 -14.16 21.99
CA THR A 278 14.48 -13.81 20.64
C THR A 278 14.03 -12.35 20.60
N PRO A 279 14.08 -11.69 19.43
CA PRO A 279 13.28 -10.51 19.19
C PRO A 279 11.81 -10.76 19.59
N SER A 280 11.10 -9.71 20.01
CA SER A 280 9.65 -9.81 20.23
C SER A 280 8.96 -10.03 18.90
N PHE A 281 8.12 -11.06 18.81
CA PHE A 281 7.36 -11.40 17.61
C PHE A 281 5.87 -11.38 17.90
N GLU A 282 5.08 -10.86 16.98
CA GLU A 282 3.62 -10.90 17.08
C GLU A 282 3.09 -12.33 16.96
N THR A 283 2.15 -12.69 17.83
CA THR A 283 1.54 -14.03 17.91
C THR A 283 0.12 -13.97 18.47
N THR A 284 -0.68 -14.99 18.18
CA THR A 284 -2.02 -15.16 18.71
C THR A 284 -2.03 -16.22 19.82
N LEU A 285 -2.34 -15.81 21.04
CA LEU A 285 -2.65 -16.72 22.13
C LEU A 285 -4.07 -17.26 21.92
N THR A 286 -4.22 -18.58 21.74
CA THR A 286 -5.55 -19.23 21.72
C THR A 286 -5.80 -19.92 23.06
N LEU A 287 -6.88 -19.51 23.74
CA LEU A 287 -7.39 -20.08 24.98
C LEU A 287 -8.31 -21.30 24.71
N ASP A 288 -8.66 -22.01 25.76
CA ASP A 288 -9.34 -23.32 25.72
C ASP A 288 -10.81 -23.26 25.31
N ASP A 289 -11.45 -22.12 25.53
CA ASP A 289 -12.77 -21.76 25.01
C ASP A 289 -12.74 -21.38 23.51
N GLY A 290 -11.55 -21.34 22.90
CA GLY A 290 -11.32 -20.88 21.53
C GLY A 290 -11.10 -19.37 21.41
N THR A 291 -11.11 -18.62 22.51
CA THR A 291 -10.84 -17.18 22.52
C THR A 291 -9.42 -16.91 22.02
N LYS A 292 -9.30 -16.00 21.05
CA LYS A 292 -8.02 -15.58 20.47
C LYS A 292 -7.65 -14.19 20.97
N ILE A 293 -6.40 -14.05 21.40
CA ILE A 293 -5.84 -12.82 21.95
C ILE A 293 -4.56 -12.53 21.18
N GLU A 294 -4.59 -11.48 20.36
CA GLU A 294 -3.40 -11.01 19.63
C GLU A 294 -2.45 -10.29 20.59
N GLY A 295 -1.14 -10.47 20.40
CA GLY A 295 -0.11 -9.85 21.20
C GLY A 295 1.27 -10.01 20.60
N THR A 296 2.29 -9.67 21.38
CA THR A 296 3.70 -9.97 21.10
C THR A 296 4.24 -10.97 22.11
N ALA A 297 5.16 -11.83 21.70
CA ALA A 297 5.84 -12.80 22.55
C ALA A 297 7.36 -12.70 22.38
N THR A 298 8.09 -13.04 23.45
CA THR A 298 9.55 -13.13 23.45
C THR A 298 9.96 -14.43 24.11
N GLU A 299 10.66 -15.30 23.39
CA GLU A 299 11.19 -16.54 23.92
C GLU A 299 12.58 -16.32 24.52
N ILE A 300 12.81 -16.96 25.66
CA ILE A 300 14.10 -17.06 26.32
C ILE A 300 14.52 -18.53 26.25
N ARG A 301 15.69 -18.80 25.69
CA ARG A 301 16.21 -20.13 25.37
C ARG A 301 17.56 -20.38 26.04
N ASN A 302 17.82 -21.61 26.45
CA ASN A 302 19.12 -22.01 27.00
C ASN A 302 20.18 -22.24 25.90
N SER A 303 21.39 -22.62 26.27
CA SER A 303 22.50 -22.89 25.34
C SER A 303 22.30 -24.11 24.45
N GLN A 304 21.28 -24.94 24.73
CA GLN A 304 20.82 -26.07 23.91
C GLN A 304 19.69 -25.66 22.94
N GLY A 305 19.24 -24.40 22.98
CA GLY A 305 18.13 -23.88 22.17
C GLY A 305 16.74 -24.20 22.73
N GLU A 306 16.63 -24.86 23.89
CA GLU A 306 15.36 -25.20 24.53
C GLU A 306 14.71 -23.95 25.14
N ILE A 307 13.40 -23.77 24.96
CA ILE A 307 12.67 -22.64 25.56
C ILE A 307 12.59 -22.84 27.07
N VAL A 308 13.12 -21.88 27.83
CA VAL A 308 13.04 -21.84 29.30
C VAL A 308 12.01 -20.82 29.80
N ALA A 309 11.65 -19.81 29.01
CA ALA A 309 10.55 -18.90 29.33
C ALA A 309 9.98 -18.25 28.06
N THR A 310 8.74 -17.76 28.13
CA THR A 310 8.10 -16.99 27.07
C THR A 310 7.36 -15.81 27.69
N PHE A 311 7.63 -14.58 27.22
CA PHE A 311 6.77 -13.43 27.49
C PHE A 311 5.55 -13.48 26.58
N PHE A 312 4.43 -12.93 27.04
CA PHE A 312 3.35 -12.54 26.16
C PHE A 312 2.76 -11.20 26.63
N SER A 313 2.74 -10.21 25.75
CA SER A 313 2.17 -8.87 25.93
C SER A 313 1.02 -8.70 24.95
N PRO A 314 -0.25 -8.77 25.37
CA PRO A 314 -1.41 -8.65 24.49
C PRO A 314 -1.55 -7.22 23.92
N ASN A 315 -2.07 -7.13 22.69
CA ASN A 315 -2.28 -5.87 21.97
C ASN A 315 -3.47 -5.06 22.51
N THR A 316 -4.37 -5.70 23.26
CA THR A 316 -5.54 -5.08 23.90
C THR A 316 -5.50 -5.27 25.42
N ASN A 317 -6.32 -4.52 26.15
CA ASN A 317 -6.31 -4.56 27.61
C ASN A 317 -6.69 -5.97 28.14
N ALA A 318 -5.68 -6.70 28.60
CA ALA A 318 -5.72 -8.09 29.03
C ALA A 318 -6.77 -8.37 30.12
N ALA A 319 -7.08 -7.35 30.93
CA ALA A 319 -8.05 -7.44 32.02
C ALA A 319 -9.43 -7.94 31.56
N ASN A 320 -9.83 -7.67 30.32
CA ASN A 320 -11.09 -8.15 29.73
C ASN A 320 -11.15 -9.67 29.56
N TYR A 321 -10.00 -10.35 29.55
CA TYR A 321 -9.86 -11.80 29.38
C TYR A 321 -9.43 -12.51 30.67
N GLY A 322 -9.41 -11.81 31.81
CA GLY A 322 -8.87 -12.33 33.07
C GLY A 322 -7.36 -12.56 33.05
N LEU A 323 -6.67 -12.10 32.00
CA LEU A 323 -5.22 -12.07 31.94
C LEU A 323 -4.72 -10.81 32.63
N GLU A 324 -3.88 -10.96 33.64
CA GLU A 324 -3.06 -9.84 34.10
C GLU A 324 -1.92 -9.61 33.08
N VAL A 325 -1.67 -8.36 32.72
CA VAL A 325 -0.54 -8.00 31.85
C VAL A 325 0.77 -8.31 32.59
N GLY A 326 1.44 -9.39 32.20
CA GLY A 326 2.70 -9.82 32.81
C GLY A 326 3.01 -11.31 32.65
N TYR A 327 4.23 -11.69 33.06
CA TYR A 327 4.83 -13.00 32.82
C TYR A 327 4.17 -14.19 33.55
N HIS A 328 4.19 -15.35 32.89
CA HIS A 328 4.24 -16.68 33.51
C HIS A 328 5.56 -17.37 33.10
N TYR A 329 6.47 -17.67 34.04
CA TYR A 329 7.70 -18.41 33.72
C TYR A 329 8.17 -19.39 34.81
N SER A 330 9.08 -20.30 34.41
CA SER A 330 9.82 -21.21 35.28
C SER A 330 11.23 -21.38 34.70
N ILE A 331 12.27 -20.86 35.37
CA ILE A 331 13.66 -21.04 34.91
C ILE A 331 14.10 -22.48 35.21
N GLY A 332 14.56 -23.19 34.18
CA GLY A 332 14.95 -24.59 34.27
C GLY A 332 16.11 -24.88 35.25
N ASN A 333 15.79 -25.66 36.28
CA ASN A 333 16.61 -26.67 36.98
C ASN A 333 17.99 -26.33 37.60
N LYS A 334 18.59 -25.15 37.41
CA LYS A 334 19.88 -24.80 38.06
C LYS A 334 20.02 -23.37 38.58
N GLY A 335 19.22 -22.42 38.09
CA GLY A 335 19.48 -20.99 38.30
C GLY A 335 20.89 -20.57 37.84
N PRO A 336 21.36 -19.37 38.18
CA PRO A 336 22.69 -18.90 37.80
C PRO A 336 23.85 -19.58 38.56
N SER A 337 23.58 -20.21 39.71
CA SER A 337 24.61 -20.68 40.65
C SER A 337 25.12 -22.10 40.40
N GLY A 338 24.44 -22.90 39.58
CA GLY A 338 24.95 -24.18 39.06
C GLY A 338 25.15 -25.33 40.06
N THR A 339 24.97 -25.10 41.37
CA THR A 339 25.17 -26.12 42.41
C THR A 339 24.07 -27.18 42.39
N SER A 340 24.47 -28.44 42.21
CA SER A 340 23.57 -29.59 42.18
C SER A 340 22.97 -29.91 43.54
N ASN A 341 21.69 -29.56 43.74
CA ASN A 341 20.88 -30.12 44.83
C ASN A 341 20.14 -31.38 44.31
N PRO A 342 20.46 -32.60 44.78
CA PRO A 342 19.89 -33.83 44.25
C PRO A 342 18.40 -34.04 44.57
N ASP A 343 17.85 -33.33 45.56
CA ASP A 343 16.43 -33.48 45.97
C ASP A 343 15.46 -32.55 45.21
N ASN A 344 15.97 -31.71 44.28
CA ASN A 344 15.13 -30.83 43.49
C ASN A 344 14.43 -31.59 42.35
N THR A 345 13.19 -32.02 42.61
CA THR A 345 12.24 -32.34 41.56
C THR A 345 11.99 -31.12 40.66
N VAL A 346 12.11 -31.33 39.35
CA VAL A 346 11.98 -30.27 38.33
C VAL A 346 10.66 -29.50 38.52
N PRO A 347 10.68 -28.16 38.61
CA PRO A 347 9.47 -27.36 38.51
C PRO A 347 9.01 -27.35 37.05
N ASN A 348 8.29 -28.40 36.66
CA ASN A 348 7.60 -28.41 35.37
C ASN A 348 6.55 -27.29 35.36
N PHE A 349 6.41 -26.59 34.22
CA PHE A 349 5.21 -25.80 33.95
C PHE A 349 3.99 -26.73 33.94
N TYR A 350 2.90 -26.30 34.58
CA TYR A 350 1.60 -26.97 34.51
C TYR A 350 0.56 -26.04 33.87
N PHE A 351 0.10 -26.43 32.68
CA PHE A 351 -1.24 -26.14 32.17
C PHE A 351 -1.89 -27.52 31.88
N ASN A 352 -3.16 -27.72 32.24
CA ASN A 352 -3.67 -29.06 32.62
C ASN A 352 -5.05 -29.35 32.00
N PHE A 353 -5.33 -30.46 31.30
CA PHE A 353 -4.47 -31.59 30.87
C PHE A 353 -5.15 -32.41 29.73
N GLY A 354 -4.35 -33.05 28.86
CA GLY A 354 -4.73 -34.33 28.23
C GLY A 354 -4.13 -34.58 26.84
N ASN A 355 -3.33 -35.62 26.57
CA ASN A 355 -2.96 -36.83 27.35
C ASN A 355 -1.61 -37.38 26.80
N LYS A 356 -0.67 -38.02 27.54
CA LYS A 356 -0.55 -38.36 28.97
C LYS A 356 0.86 -38.92 29.32
N ILE A 357 1.54 -38.44 30.37
CA ILE A 357 2.34 -39.21 31.38
C ILE A 357 2.26 -38.41 32.72
N GLY A 358 2.20 -39.06 33.89
CA GLY A 358 1.98 -38.43 35.24
C GLY A 358 3.20 -37.74 35.87
N PHE A 359 3.14 -37.10 37.06
CA PHE A 359 2.28 -37.35 38.24
C PHE A 359 1.96 -36.11 39.14
N SER A 360 0.76 -36.11 39.76
CA SER A 360 0.27 -35.40 41.00
C SER A 360 0.24 -33.85 41.12
N THR A 361 -0.67 -33.35 41.98
CA THR A 361 -1.39 -32.05 41.90
C THR A 361 -1.21 -31.15 43.16
N PRO A 362 -1.73 -29.89 43.22
CA PRO A 362 -3.17 -29.59 43.36
C PRO A 362 -3.75 -28.49 42.43
N ASN A 363 -5.03 -28.71 42.09
CA ASN A 363 -5.97 -28.00 41.20
C ASN A 363 -5.94 -26.46 41.06
N ILE A 364 -6.12 -26.01 39.80
CA ILE A 364 -6.92 -24.82 39.42
C ILE A 364 -8.04 -25.31 38.47
N PRO A 365 -9.30 -24.83 38.56
CA PRO A 365 -10.37 -25.24 37.66
C PRO A 365 -10.25 -24.61 36.26
N GLY A 366 -10.44 -25.40 35.20
CA GLY A 366 -10.73 -24.89 33.84
C GLY A 366 -9.58 -24.90 32.81
N GLY A 367 -8.58 -25.76 32.93
CA GLY A 367 -7.46 -25.80 31.98
C GLY A 367 -7.65 -26.69 30.74
N GLY A 368 -6.99 -26.29 29.65
CA GLY A 368 -6.74 -27.06 28.43
C GLY A 368 -5.37 -26.74 27.81
N ASN A 369 -5.30 -26.69 26.48
CA ASN A 369 -4.08 -26.60 25.69
C ASN A 369 -3.90 -25.23 25.01
N ILE A 370 -3.06 -24.38 25.56
CA ILE A 370 -2.53 -23.19 24.86
C ILE A 370 -1.67 -23.63 23.66
N LYS A 371 -1.92 -23.04 22.49
CA LYS A 371 -1.04 -23.11 21.32
C LYS A 371 -0.54 -21.73 20.95
N TYR A 372 0.78 -21.61 20.77
CA TYR A 372 1.40 -20.45 20.12
C TYR A 372 1.77 -20.84 18.69
N THR A 373 1.33 -20.04 17.72
CA THR A 373 1.70 -20.21 16.31
C THR A 373 2.85 -19.26 15.99
N ASN A 374 4.02 -19.84 15.69
CA ASN A 374 5.13 -19.10 15.08
C ASN A 374 4.90 -19.13 13.56
N TYR A 375 4.36 -18.02 13.04
CA TYR A 375 4.00 -17.88 11.63
C TYR A 375 5.15 -18.16 10.67
N ALA A 376 6.37 -17.68 10.98
CA ALA A 376 7.56 -17.96 10.18
C ALA A 376 7.89 -19.46 10.15
N ALA A 377 7.94 -20.12 11.32
CA ALA A 377 8.25 -21.55 11.40
C ALA A 377 7.22 -22.43 10.67
N GLU A 378 5.93 -22.13 10.79
CA GLU A 378 4.88 -22.83 10.03
C GLU A 378 5.02 -22.58 8.52
N LEU A 379 5.25 -21.34 8.11
CA LEU A 379 5.41 -20.96 6.70
C LEU A 379 6.63 -21.64 6.07
N ILE A 380 7.80 -21.57 6.71
CA ILE A 380 9.06 -22.21 6.29
C ILE A 380 8.86 -23.71 6.04
N ASN A 381 8.21 -24.40 6.99
CA ASN A 381 7.92 -25.84 6.88
C ASN A 381 6.98 -26.15 5.71
N MET A 382 5.94 -25.33 5.48
CA MET A 382 4.98 -25.55 4.40
C MET A 382 5.56 -25.29 3.00
N ILE A 383 6.38 -24.26 2.84
CA ILE A 383 6.99 -23.94 1.53
C ILE A 383 8.26 -24.77 1.27
N GLY A 384 8.77 -25.49 2.27
CA GLY A 384 10.00 -26.28 2.14
C GLY A 384 11.20 -25.39 1.84
N ILE A 385 11.39 -24.35 2.66
CA ILE A 385 12.65 -23.61 2.76
C ILE A 385 13.62 -24.44 3.62
N THR A 386 14.88 -24.59 3.18
CA THR A 386 15.90 -25.35 3.92
C THR A 386 16.44 -24.56 5.11
N GLU A 387 16.97 -25.28 6.10
CA GLU A 387 17.39 -24.69 7.38
C GLU A 387 18.56 -23.69 7.30
N ASP A 388 19.24 -23.64 6.15
CA ASP A 388 20.46 -22.90 5.85
C ASP A 388 20.26 -21.71 4.89
N SER A 389 19.04 -21.46 4.42
CA SER A 389 18.80 -20.37 3.45
C SER A 389 18.59 -18.99 4.10
N GLU A 390 19.03 -17.93 3.40
CA GLU A 390 18.77 -16.53 3.77
C GLU A 390 17.27 -16.22 3.91
N GLY A 391 16.40 -16.87 3.12
CA GLY A 391 14.94 -16.69 3.20
C GLY A 391 14.31 -17.18 4.51
N LYS A 392 14.96 -18.12 5.22
CA LYS A 392 14.55 -18.54 6.56
C LYS A 392 14.81 -17.42 7.57
N ASP A 393 16.02 -16.88 7.54
CA ASP A 393 16.43 -15.81 8.46
C ASP A 393 15.60 -14.53 8.23
N PHE A 394 15.35 -14.20 6.96
CA PHE A 394 14.44 -13.13 6.56
C PHE A 394 13.04 -13.31 7.18
N LEU A 395 12.40 -14.48 7.03
CA LEU A 395 11.06 -14.72 7.57
C LEU A 395 10.99 -14.64 9.10
N TYR A 396 12.07 -14.97 9.83
CA TYR A 396 12.13 -14.79 11.28
C TYR A 396 12.30 -13.32 11.70
N HIS A 397 12.97 -12.50 10.89
CA HIS A 397 13.12 -11.06 11.15
C HIS A 397 11.91 -10.23 10.67
N HIS A 398 11.11 -10.75 9.72
CA HIS A 398 9.93 -10.10 9.13
C HIS A 398 8.64 -10.91 9.40
N MET A 399 8.20 -10.88 10.66
CA MET A 399 7.05 -11.67 11.16
C MET A 399 5.67 -11.15 10.68
N ASP A 400 5.59 -9.88 10.31
CA ASP A 400 4.50 -9.24 9.56
C ASP A 400 4.32 -9.88 8.17
N ILE A 401 5.43 -10.05 7.45
CA ILE A 401 5.48 -10.72 6.14
C ILE A 401 5.11 -12.19 6.30
N ALA A 402 5.69 -12.88 7.29
CA ALA A 402 5.40 -14.29 7.54
C ALA A 402 3.92 -14.55 7.87
N ARG A 403 3.29 -13.72 8.72
CA ARG A 403 1.85 -13.84 9.04
C ARG A 403 1.00 -13.62 7.80
N THR A 404 1.28 -12.56 7.05
CA THR A 404 0.52 -12.21 5.85
C THR A 404 0.56 -13.32 4.81
N LEU A 405 1.74 -13.88 4.54
CA LEU A 405 1.90 -14.99 3.60
C LEU A 405 1.24 -16.28 4.11
N LYS A 406 1.23 -16.52 5.43
CA LYS A 406 0.42 -17.61 6.03
C LYS A 406 -1.08 -17.41 5.78
N SER A 407 -1.62 -16.22 6.06
CA SER A 407 -3.02 -15.90 5.80
C SER A 407 -3.38 -16.01 4.31
N PHE A 408 -2.45 -15.68 3.41
CA PHE A 408 -2.62 -15.92 1.98
C PHE A 408 -2.76 -17.42 1.66
N ILE A 409 -1.90 -18.31 2.19
CA ILE A 409 -2.03 -19.78 2.02
C ILE A 409 -3.41 -20.24 2.48
N ASP A 410 -3.78 -19.87 3.72
CA ASP A 410 -4.99 -20.36 4.37
C ASP A 410 -6.27 -19.96 3.60
N ASN A 411 -6.26 -18.77 2.99
CA ASN A 411 -7.39 -18.25 2.21
C ASN A 411 -7.42 -18.72 0.74
N ASN A 412 -6.29 -19.15 0.15
CA ASN A 412 -6.18 -19.48 -1.27
C ASN A 412 -6.05 -21.00 -1.55
N GLY A 413 -6.65 -21.84 -0.70
CA GLY A 413 -6.72 -23.29 -0.91
C GLY A 413 -5.50 -24.08 -0.42
N GLY A 414 -4.69 -23.51 0.47
CA GLY A 414 -3.61 -24.21 1.15
C GLY A 414 -2.32 -24.32 0.32
N THR A 415 -1.53 -25.35 0.60
CA THR A 415 -0.18 -25.56 0.06
C THR A 415 -0.18 -26.14 -1.36
N THR A 416 -0.87 -25.47 -2.29
CA THR A 416 -0.77 -25.76 -3.73
C THR A 416 0.63 -25.41 -4.25
N ARG A 417 1.03 -25.96 -5.40
CA ARG A 417 2.34 -25.69 -5.98
C ARG A 417 2.47 -24.21 -6.35
N GLU A 418 1.41 -23.65 -6.89
CA GLU A 418 1.25 -22.26 -7.30
C GLU A 418 1.39 -21.30 -6.12
N ASN A 419 0.73 -21.60 -4.99
CA ASN A 419 0.83 -20.78 -3.78
C ASN A 419 2.24 -20.85 -3.17
N ILE A 420 2.88 -22.03 -3.16
CA ILE A 420 4.27 -22.19 -2.69
C ILE A 420 5.24 -21.40 -3.57
N ASP A 421 5.11 -21.49 -4.89
CA ASP A 421 5.99 -20.78 -5.83
C ASP A 421 5.79 -19.25 -5.76
N PHE A 422 4.54 -18.78 -5.62
CA PHE A 422 4.23 -17.37 -5.35
C PHE A 422 4.91 -16.89 -4.07
N ILE A 423 4.78 -17.62 -2.96
CA ILE A 423 5.34 -17.20 -1.67
C ILE A 423 6.86 -17.20 -1.68
N LYS A 424 7.49 -18.17 -2.34
CA LYS A 424 8.95 -18.17 -2.55
C LYS A 424 9.40 -16.95 -3.35
N TRP A 425 8.67 -16.60 -4.41
CA TRP A 425 8.93 -15.38 -5.16
C TRP A 425 8.73 -14.12 -4.30
N THR A 426 7.67 -14.03 -3.50
CA THR A 426 7.38 -12.87 -2.65
C THR A 426 8.43 -12.68 -1.55
N VAL A 427 8.91 -13.76 -0.92
CA VAL A 427 10.04 -13.70 0.03
C VAL A 427 11.31 -13.17 -0.64
N LEU A 428 11.67 -13.72 -1.81
CA LEU A 428 12.82 -13.22 -2.58
C LEU A 428 12.65 -11.76 -3.04
N TYR A 429 11.42 -11.34 -3.35
CA TYR A 429 11.10 -9.97 -3.72
C TYR A 429 11.39 -9.00 -2.56
N PHE A 430 10.87 -9.25 -1.36
CA PHE A 430 11.12 -8.38 -0.21
C PHE A 430 12.58 -8.41 0.25
N MET A 431 13.27 -9.56 0.17
CA MET A 431 14.72 -9.62 0.40
C MET A 431 15.51 -8.71 -0.54
N GLY A 432 15.08 -8.58 -1.79
CA GLY A 432 15.66 -7.65 -2.77
C GLY A 432 15.20 -6.19 -2.64
N HIS A 433 14.11 -5.94 -1.92
CA HIS A 433 13.44 -4.63 -1.80
C HIS A 433 13.05 -4.32 -0.35
N PRO A 434 14.03 -4.21 0.59
CA PRO A 434 13.77 -4.12 2.04
C PRO A 434 13.02 -2.84 2.48
N ASN A 435 12.84 -1.87 1.58
CA ASN A 435 12.10 -0.62 1.83
C ASN A 435 10.61 -0.71 1.44
N VAL A 436 10.17 -1.83 0.84
CA VAL A 436 8.76 -2.03 0.45
C VAL A 436 8.05 -2.77 1.58
N SER A 437 6.99 -2.18 2.12
CA SER A 437 6.13 -2.83 3.11
C SER A 437 5.19 -3.86 2.47
N ILE A 438 4.71 -4.84 3.25
CA ILE A 438 3.75 -5.79 2.71
C ILE A 438 2.36 -5.19 2.56
N GLU A 439 2.04 -4.18 3.35
CA GLU A 439 0.90 -3.30 3.15
C GLU A 439 0.95 -2.58 1.80
N GLU A 440 2.10 -2.16 1.28
CA GLU A 440 2.20 -1.58 -0.08
C GLU A 440 1.98 -2.61 -1.19
N VAL A 441 2.30 -3.89 -0.95
CA VAL A 441 2.06 -4.98 -1.91
C VAL A 441 0.61 -5.49 -1.85
N LEU A 442 -0.03 -5.49 -0.67
CA LEU A 442 -1.42 -5.91 -0.49
C LEU A 442 -2.43 -4.78 -0.72
N ASN A 443 -2.19 -3.62 -0.12
CA ASN A 443 -3.00 -2.41 -0.28
C ASN A 443 -2.58 -1.61 -1.52
N ALA A 444 -1.84 -2.23 -2.43
CA ALA A 444 -2.02 -1.99 -3.86
C ALA A 444 -3.44 -2.42 -4.31
N GLU A 445 -4.47 -1.85 -3.67
CA GLU A 445 -5.73 -1.57 -4.34
C GLU A 445 -5.37 -0.67 -5.52
N PHE A 446 -5.15 -1.29 -6.68
CA PHE A 446 -4.90 -0.59 -7.93
C PHE A 446 -6.08 0.34 -8.18
N ASP A 447 -5.85 1.64 -7.94
CA ASP A 447 -6.81 2.71 -8.10
C ASP A 447 -7.46 2.61 -9.48
N ASN A 448 -8.69 2.07 -9.51
CA ASN A 448 -9.43 1.78 -10.73
C ASN A 448 -9.90 3.07 -11.44
N GLU A 449 -9.65 4.24 -10.87
CA GLU A 449 -9.95 5.56 -11.44
C GLU A 449 -8.71 6.36 -11.82
N THR A 450 -7.49 5.82 -11.69
CA THR A 450 -6.29 6.47 -12.24
C THR A 450 -6.36 6.57 -13.77
N ALA A 451 -6.70 7.76 -14.24
CA ALA A 451 -6.58 8.13 -15.64
C ALA A 451 -5.12 7.96 -16.10
N PHE A 452 -4.96 7.27 -17.24
CA PHE A 452 -3.76 7.10 -18.08
C PHE A 452 -2.42 7.60 -17.51
N PRO A 453 -1.34 6.76 -17.49
CA PRO A 453 0.01 7.32 -17.53
C PRO A 453 0.09 8.27 -18.73
N THR A 454 0.45 9.53 -18.47
CA THR A 454 0.61 10.50 -19.55
C THR A 454 1.78 10.09 -20.44
N ASN A 455 1.87 10.62 -21.67
CA ASN A 455 3.01 10.32 -22.56
C ASN A 455 4.37 10.52 -21.86
N THR A 456 4.47 11.38 -20.84
CA THR A 456 5.64 11.58 -19.98
C THR A 456 5.91 10.41 -19.03
N ASP A 457 4.89 9.80 -18.43
CA ASP A 457 5.06 8.65 -17.51
C ASP A 457 5.40 7.38 -18.30
N LEU A 458 4.78 7.24 -19.48
CA LEU A 458 5.17 6.23 -20.47
C LEU A 458 6.59 6.49 -20.99
N ALA A 459 6.96 7.75 -21.25
CA ALA A 459 8.32 8.15 -21.64
C ALA A 459 9.35 7.91 -20.52
N ASN A 460 9.01 8.07 -19.25
CA ASN A 460 9.92 7.80 -18.12
C ASN A 460 10.11 6.29 -17.90
N TYR A 461 9.04 5.49 -18.04
CA TYR A 461 9.15 4.03 -18.07
C TYR A 461 9.98 3.57 -19.29
N VAL A 462 9.86 4.27 -20.42
CA VAL A 462 10.68 4.09 -21.62
C VAL A 462 12.14 4.51 -21.38
N GLU A 463 12.46 5.67 -20.81
CA GLU A 463 13.85 6.11 -20.57
C GLU A 463 14.59 5.23 -19.55
N LEU A 464 13.87 4.53 -18.67
CA LEU A 464 14.45 3.57 -17.72
C LEU A 464 14.49 2.12 -18.25
N ALA A 465 13.68 1.77 -19.25
CA ALA A 465 13.62 0.40 -19.82
C ALA A 465 14.22 0.28 -21.22
N ILE A 466 14.38 1.38 -21.95
CA ILE A 466 14.98 1.47 -23.29
C ILE A 466 16.40 2.03 -23.16
N ASP A 467 17.34 1.12 -22.93
CA ASP A 467 18.61 1.19 -23.65
C ASP A 467 18.26 0.93 -25.13
N ASP A 468 18.48 1.94 -25.99
CA ASP A 468 17.93 2.09 -27.35
C ASP A 468 18.54 1.12 -28.39
N SER A 469 18.94 -0.05 -27.92
CA SER A 469 19.56 -1.15 -28.67
C SER A 469 18.86 -2.50 -28.49
N GLU A 470 17.91 -2.63 -27.55
CA GLU A 470 17.15 -3.87 -27.31
C GLU A 470 15.66 -3.62 -27.01
N THR A 471 14.81 -3.48 -28.03
CA THR A 471 13.34 -3.64 -27.88
C THR A 471 13.01 -5.07 -27.44
N ARG A 472 12.17 -5.29 -26.41
CA ARG A 472 11.94 -6.61 -25.78
C ARG A 472 10.47 -7.08 -25.70
N ILE A 473 10.21 -8.40 -25.75
CA ILE A 473 8.88 -8.94 -25.39
C ILE A 473 8.70 -9.02 -23.87
N VAL A 474 8.05 -7.99 -23.34
CA VAL A 474 7.91 -7.69 -21.91
C VAL A 474 6.47 -7.27 -21.61
N ILE A 475 6.00 -7.63 -20.42
CA ILE A 475 4.78 -7.12 -19.77
C ILE A 475 5.25 -6.18 -18.64
N SER A 476 4.50 -5.13 -18.29
CA SER A 476 4.88 -4.28 -17.14
C SER A 476 4.98 -5.12 -15.85
N PRO A 477 5.94 -4.89 -14.94
CA PRO A 477 6.03 -5.61 -13.67
C PRO A 477 4.73 -5.59 -12.86
N GLN A 478 3.99 -4.49 -12.94
CA GLN A 478 2.67 -4.30 -12.33
C GLN A 478 1.64 -5.29 -12.92
N ASP A 479 1.54 -5.35 -14.25
CA ASP A 479 0.68 -6.31 -14.94
C ASP A 479 1.15 -7.76 -14.73
N MET A 480 2.45 -8.00 -14.53
CA MET A 480 2.97 -9.35 -14.25
C MET A 480 2.46 -9.92 -12.93
N VAL A 481 2.39 -9.08 -11.89
CA VAL A 481 1.82 -9.44 -10.58
C VAL A 481 0.29 -9.56 -10.67
N LYS A 482 -0.36 -8.64 -11.38
CA LYS A 482 -1.82 -8.58 -11.52
C LYS A 482 -2.42 -9.71 -12.38
N TYR A 483 -1.67 -10.18 -13.38
CA TYR A 483 -2.13 -11.13 -14.40
C TYR A 483 -1.22 -12.37 -14.49
N PRO A 484 -1.22 -13.25 -13.47
CA PRO A 484 -0.29 -14.36 -13.38
C PRO A 484 -0.51 -15.45 -14.45
N LYS A 485 -1.75 -15.81 -14.80
CA LYS A 485 -2.00 -16.81 -15.88
C LYS A 485 -1.60 -16.25 -17.25
N PHE A 486 -1.87 -14.97 -17.51
CA PHE A 486 -1.42 -14.28 -18.71
C PHE A 486 0.11 -14.15 -18.79
N THR A 487 0.76 -13.87 -17.66
CA THR A 487 2.23 -13.81 -17.59
C THR A 487 2.87 -15.16 -17.85
N ALA A 488 2.29 -16.25 -17.31
CA ALA A 488 2.71 -17.61 -17.63
C ALA A 488 2.52 -17.96 -19.11
N LEU A 489 1.41 -17.51 -19.73
CA LEU A 489 1.16 -17.65 -21.17
C LEU A 489 2.25 -16.97 -21.99
N VAL A 490 2.57 -15.70 -21.72
CA VAL A 490 3.57 -14.94 -22.49
C VAL A 490 4.97 -15.54 -22.31
N LYS A 491 5.38 -15.87 -21.08
CA LYS A 491 6.62 -16.61 -20.82
C LYS A 491 6.68 -17.96 -21.54
N GLY A 492 5.53 -18.58 -21.79
CA GLY A 492 5.40 -19.84 -22.53
C GLY A 492 5.45 -19.72 -24.07
N LEU A 493 5.34 -18.52 -24.65
CA LEU A 493 5.24 -18.34 -26.11
C LEU A 493 6.46 -18.89 -26.86
N TYR A 494 7.68 -18.57 -26.40
CA TYR A 494 8.93 -19.12 -26.93
C TYR A 494 8.86 -20.64 -27.11
N ASN A 495 8.56 -21.37 -26.03
CA ASN A 495 8.53 -22.82 -26.02
C ASN A 495 7.39 -23.37 -26.89
N ARG A 496 6.23 -22.69 -26.90
CA ARG A 496 5.08 -23.11 -27.73
C ARG A 496 5.38 -22.97 -29.22
N VAL A 497 6.03 -21.88 -29.63
CA VAL A 497 6.40 -21.64 -31.04
C VAL A 497 7.57 -22.51 -31.48
N ALA A 498 8.62 -22.64 -30.66
CA ALA A 498 9.77 -23.52 -30.93
C ALA A 498 9.36 -24.98 -31.17
N ASN A 499 8.42 -25.49 -30.36
CA ASN A 499 7.94 -26.87 -30.45
C ASN A 499 6.76 -27.08 -31.41
N THR A 500 6.30 -26.04 -32.13
CA THR A 500 5.21 -26.16 -33.10
C THR A 500 5.66 -25.71 -34.50
N PRO A 501 6.29 -26.60 -35.31
CA PRO A 501 6.88 -26.24 -36.59
C PRO A 501 5.94 -25.53 -37.58
N LYS A 502 4.64 -25.84 -37.52
CA LYS A 502 3.61 -25.20 -38.35
C LYS A 502 3.38 -23.72 -38.00
N ILE A 503 3.38 -23.37 -36.70
CA ILE A 503 3.29 -21.97 -36.24
C ILE A 503 4.58 -21.24 -36.60
N MET A 504 5.74 -21.85 -36.33
CA MET A 504 7.05 -21.29 -36.68
C MET A 504 7.18 -20.98 -38.18
N ALA A 505 6.80 -21.92 -39.05
CA ALA A 505 6.84 -21.73 -40.50
C ALA A 505 5.92 -20.60 -40.97
N ALA A 506 4.73 -20.47 -40.38
CA ALA A 506 3.82 -19.36 -40.67
C ALA A 506 4.41 -18.02 -40.21
N LEU A 507 4.97 -17.93 -39.00
CA LEU A 507 5.62 -16.70 -38.51
C LEU A 507 6.79 -16.27 -39.42
N VAL A 508 7.71 -17.19 -39.74
CA VAL A 508 8.81 -16.92 -40.70
C VAL A 508 8.28 -16.40 -42.03
N LYS A 509 7.21 -17.00 -42.56
CA LYS A 509 6.61 -16.63 -43.85
C LYS A 509 6.02 -15.22 -43.85
N TYR A 510 5.31 -14.82 -42.79
CA TYR A 510 4.55 -13.55 -42.75
C TYR A 510 5.30 -12.40 -42.07
N THR A 511 6.37 -12.67 -41.32
CA THR A 511 7.25 -11.64 -40.75
C THR A 511 8.48 -11.34 -41.63
N GLY A 512 8.84 -12.27 -42.52
CA GLY A 512 10.11 -12.23 -43.27
C GLY A 512 11.35 -12.57 -42.43
N PHE A 513 11.19 -12.85 -41.14
CA PHE A 513 12.29 -13.14 -40.22
C PHE A 513 12.80 -14.58 -40.28
N THR A 514 14.03 -14.79 -39.81
CA THR A 514 14.57 -16.14 -39.59
C THR A 514 13.90 -16.82 -38.38
N GLN A 515 13.94 -18.16 -38.31
CA GLN A 515 13.46 -18.89 -37.11
C GLN A 515 14.16 -18.42 -35.83
N THR A 516 15.46 -18.15 -35.89
CA THR A 516 16.25 -17.64 -34.76
C THR A 516 15.82 -16.24 -34.34
N SER A 517 15.51 -15.36 -35.29
CA SER A 517 14.97 -14.02 -35.02
C SER A 517 13.61 -14.14 -34.33
N VAL A 518 12.67 -14.90 -34.89
CA VAL A 518 11.33 -15.14 -34.28
C VAL A 518 11.45 -15.71 -32.86
N LEU A 519 12.37 -16.65 -32.61
CA LEU A 519 12.59 -17.20 -31.27
C LEU A 519 13.24 -16.19 -30.31
N ASN A 520 14.19 -15.39 -30.77
CA ASN A 520 14.77 -14.34 -29.94
C ASN A 520 13.73 -13.27 -29.57
N ASP A 521 12.84 -12.94 -30.51
CA ASP A 521 11.78 -11.93 -30.37
C ASP A 521 10.57 -12.38 -29.54
N LEU A 522 10.43 -13.70 -29.32
CA LEU A 522 9.39 -14.30 -28.47
C LEU A 522 9.92 -14.78 -27.12
N LYS A 523 11.21 -14.55 -26.83
CA LYS A 523 11.83 -14.92 -25.57
C LYS A 523 11.65 -13.79 -24.55
N PHE A 524 10.92 -14.08 -23.48
CA PHE A 524 10.67 -13.16 -22.38
C PHE A 524 11.96 -12.50 -21.86
N ASP A 525 11.92 -11.19 -21.58
CA ASP A 525 13.07 -10.35 -21.20
C ASP A 525 14.24 -10.33 -22.21
N LYS A 526 14.00 -10.79 -23.44
CA LYS A 526 14.86 -10.62 -24.63
C LYS A 526 14.06 -9.96 -25.73
N ARG A 527 14.64 -9.83 -26.93
CA ARG A 527 14.16 -8.90 -27.96
C ARG A 527 12.67 -9.10 -28.32
N GLY A 528 12.02 -8.13 -28.97
CA GLY A 528 10.61 -8.22 -29.38
C GLY A 528 9.75 -6.98 -29.07
N PRO A 529 8.41 -7.07 -29.22
CA PRO A 529 7.45 -6.00 -28.93
C PRO A 529 6.98 -5.96 -27.47
N ILE A 530 6.78 -4.75 -26.94
CA ILE A 530 6.23 -4.55 -25.59
C ILE A 530 4.72 -4.88 -25.61
N ILE A 531 4.26 -5.71 -24.69
CA ILE A 531 2.82 -6.02 -24.53
C ILE A 531 2.19 -5.00 -23.58
N TYR A 532 1.18 -4.28 -24.06
CA TYR A 532 0.46 -3.26 -23.31
C TYR A 532 -1.00 -3.66 -23.10
N ILE A 533 -1.44 -3.77 -21.85
CA ILE A 533 -2.81 -4.16 -21.50
C ILE A 533 -3.68 -2.90 -21.45
N THR A 534 -4.77 -2.87 -22.24
CA THR A 534 -5.60 -1.68 -22.39
C THR A 534 -7.11 -1.98 -22.35
N PRO A 535 -7.94 -1.09 -21.76
CA PRO A 535 -9.39 -1.10 -21.93
C PRO A 535 -9.82 -1.20 -23.41
N LYS A 536 -10.90 -1.94 -23.67
CA LYS A 536 -11.44 -2.19 -25.03
C LYS A 536 -11.76 -0.89 -25.76
N GLU A 537 -12.16 0.16 -25.04
CA GLU A 537 -12.55 1.47 -25.57
C GLU A 537 -11.43 2.11 -26.40
N GLN A 538 -10.16 1.86 -26.04
CA GLN A 538 -8.99 2.37 -26.75
C GLN A 538 -8.69 1.57 -28.03
N LEU A 539 -9.10 0.31 -28.07
CA LEU A 539 -8.98 -0.58 -29.24
C LEU A 539 -10.14 -0.42 -30.23
N LYS A 540 -11.12 0.44 -29.92
CA LYS A 540 -12.34 0.64 -30.71
C LYS A 540 -12.04 0.99 -32.16
N THR A 541 -12.29 0.04 -33.05
CA THR A 541 -12.00 0.16 -34.47
C THR A 541 -13.29 0.31 -35.27
N TYR A 542 -13.34 1.27 -36.19
CA TYR A 542 -14.45 1.43 -37.13
C TYR A 542 -14.24 0.51 -38.33
N TYR A 543 -15.27 -0.27 -38.69
CA TYR A 543 -15.25 -1.18 -39.83
C TYR A 543 -16.08 -0.58 -40.98
N PRO A 544 -15.46 0.01 -42.02
CA PRO A 544 -16.20 0.77 -43.04
C PRO A 544 -17.20 -0.07 -43.84
N LYS A 545 -16.90 -1.37 -44.03
CA LYS A 545 -17.76 -2.32 -44.76
C LYS A 545 -19.09 -2.58 -44.07
N THR A 546 -19.10 -2.67 -42.74
CA THR A 546 -20.30 -2.93 -41.93
C THR A 546 -20.90 -1.66 -41.33
N LYS A 547 -20.16 -0.54 -41.35
CA LYS A 547 -20.47 0.72 -40.65
C LYS A 547 -20.65 0.55 -39.14
N THR A 548 -20.02 -0.46 -38.55
CA THR A 548 -20.05 -0.74 -37.12
C THR A 548 -18.71 -0.46 -36.46
N TYR A 549 -18.73 -0.18 -35.16
CA TYR A 549 -17.53 -0.28 -34.33
C TYR A 549 -17.39 -1.70 -33.81
N GLY A 550 -16.16 -2.19 -33.70
CA GLY A 550 -15.82 -3.43 -33.03
C GLY A 550 -14.62 -3.24 -32.11
N TYR A 551 -14.45 -4.20 -31.21
CA TYR A 551 -13.40 -4.23 -30.21
C TYR A 551 -12.57 -5.50 -30.46
N PRO A 552 -11.39 -5.38 -31.10
CA PRO A 552 -10.54 -6.54 -31.39
C PRO A 552 -9.96 -7.12 -30.10
N TYR A 553 -9.34 -8.30 -30.23
CA TYR A 553 -8.64 -8.97 -29.12
C TYR A 553 -7.30 -8.30 -28.82
N GLY A 554 -6.63 -7.77 -29.84
CA GLY A 554 -5.43 -6.96 -29.77
C GLY A 554 -5.36 -5.96 -30.90
N ARG A 555 -4.25 -5.20 -30.98
CA ARG A 555 -3.91 -4.30 -32.08
C ARG A 555 -2.43 -3.92 -32.03
N CYS A 556 -1.74 -3.95 -33.16
CA CYS A 556 -0.52 -3.17 -33.39
C CYS A 556 -0.87 -1.82 -34.06
N ILE A 557 -0.14 -0.76 -33.70
CA ILE A 557 -0.33 0.59 -34.25
C ILE A 557 0.95 1.01 -34.98
N SER A 558 0.82 1.40 -36.25
CA SER A 558 1.93 1.64 -37.17
C SER A 558 2.52 3.06 -37.13
N ASP A 559 2.26 3.83 -36.07
CA ASP A 559 2.84 5.17 -35.91
C ASP A 559 4.19 5.11 -35.20
N ASP A 560 5.03 6.14 -35.38
CA ASP A 560 6.41 6.13 -34.88
C ASP A 560 6.55 6.03 -33.36
N VAL A 561 5.52 6.38 -32.59
CA VAL A 561 5.52 6.32 -31.13
C VAL A 561 5.07 4.92 -30.67
N ASN A 562 4.06 4.35 -31.33
CA ASN A 562 3.39 3.13 -30.91
C ASN A 562 3.88 1.85 -31.63
N LYS A 563 4.75 1.96 -32.65
CA LYS A 563 5.29 0.82 -33.41
C LYS A 563 6.01 -0.22 -32.56
N HIS A 564 6.45 0.11 -31.35
CA HIS A 564 7.10 -0.84 -30.44
C HIS A 564 6.13 -1.71 -29.62
N TYR A 565 4.83 -1.48 -29.72
CA TYR A 565 3.82 -2.08 -28.84
C TYR A 565 2.84 -3.01 -29.55
N ILE A 566 2.42 -4.06 -28.81
CA ILE A 566 1.22 -4.86 -29.06
C ILE A 566 0.22 -4.51 -27.95
N PHE A 567 -0.89 -3.88 -28.33
CA PHE A 567 -1.97 -3.55 -27.40
C PHE A 567 -2.93 -4.73 -27.30
N LEU A 568 -3.29 -5.15 -26.08
CA LEU A 568 -4.21 -6.26 -25.83
C LEU A 568 -5.44 -5.82 -25.03
N ASN A 569 -6.57 -6.42 -25.35
CA ASN A 569 -7.86 -6.09 -24.76
C ASN A 569 -7.99 -6.67 -23.35
N LYS A 570 -7.90 -5.78 -22.34
CA LYS A 570 -7.95 -6.10 -20.90
C LYS A 570 -9.08 -7.05 -20.53
N GLU A 571 -10.27 -6.91 -21.12
CA GLU A 571 -11.41 -7.79 -20.79
C GLU A 571 -11.12 -9.28 -21.00
N PHE A 572 -10.29 -9.65 -21.99
CA PHE A 572 -9.98 -11.05 -22.26
C PHE A 572 -8.90 -11.59 -21.32
N ILE A 573 -8.05 -10.70 -20.81
CA ILE A 573 -7.03 -11.02 -19.81
C ILE A 573 -7.69 -11.16 -18.43
N ASP A 574 -8.57 -10.23 -18.04
CA ASP A 574 -9.41 -10.35 -16.84
C ASP A 574 -10.24 -11.66 -16.87
N LEU A 575 -10.80 -12.02 -18.05
CA LEU A 575 -11.48 -13.30 -18.25
C LEU A 575 -10.56 -14.51 -18.12
N LEU A 576 -9.31 -14.44 -18.57
CA LEU A 576 -8.33 -15.53 -18.43
C LEU A 576 -8.00 -15.79 -16.95
N GLU A 577 -7.72 -14.74 -16.18
CA GLU A 577 -7.44 -14.87 -14.75
C GLU A 577 -8.62 -15.49 -13.99
N ALA A 578 -9.85 -15.06 -14.29
CA ALA A 578 -11.06 -15.62 -13.70
C ALA A 578 -11.42 -17.04 -14.19
N ALA A 579 -10.94 -17.46 -15.36
CA ALA A 579 -11.33 -18.74 -15.97
C ALA A 579 -10.51 -19.92 -15.45
N ASN A 580 -11.20 -21.04 -15.23
CA ASN A 580 -10.62 -22.33 -14.83
C ASN A 580 -11.05 -23.44 -15.82
N GLY A 581 -10.26 -24.51 -15.90
CA GLY A 581 -10.52 -25.65 -16.79
C GLY A 581 -10.56 -25.26 -18.27
N THR A 582 -11.45 -25.89 -19.05
CA THR A 582 -11.51 -25.76 -20.51
C THR A 582 -11.79 -24.35 -21.03
N ASN A 583 -12.42 -23.48 -20.25
CA ASN A 583 -12.58 -22.06 -20.59
C ASN A 583 -11.24 -21.32 -20.50
N SER A 584 -10.39 -21.70 -19.53
CA SER A 584 -9.04 -21.15 -19.40
C SER A 584 -8.18 -21.56 -20.61
N ASP A 585 -8.20 -22.85 -20.98
CA ASP A 585 -7.49 -23.36 -22.17
C ASP A 585 -7.89 -22.61 -23.46
N ALA A 586 -9.19 -22.37 -23.64
CA ALA A 586 -9.73 -21.63 -24.77
C ALA A 586 -9.23 -20.17 -24.82
N LEU A 587 -9.17 -19.50 -23.66
CA LEU A 587 -8.65 -18.13 -23.54
C LEU A 587 -7.13 -18.07 -23.70
N VAL A 588 -6.39 -19.07 -23.21
CA VAL A 588 -4.93 -19.20 -23.43
C VAL A 588 -4.63 -19.32 -24.93
N ILE A 589 -5.37 -20.16 -25.66
CA ILE A 589 -5.21 -20.30 -27.11
C ILE A 589 -5.57 -18.99 -27.82
N LEU A 590 -6.67 -18.33 -27.44
CA LEU A 590 -7.08 -17.04 -28.03
C LEU A 590 -6.00 -15.97 -27.87
N LEU A 591 -5.53 -15.75 -26.64
CA LEU A 591 -4.58 -14.67 -26.33
C LEU A 591 -3.19 -14.96 -26.90
N ALA A 592 -2.72 -16.21 -26.86
CA ALA A 592 -1.47 -16.60 -27.51
C ALA A 592 -1.54 -16.38 -29.04
N THR A 593 -2.64 -16.76 -29.70
CA THR A 593 -2.82 -16.49 -31.12
C THR A 593 -2.91 -14.99 -31.42
N THR A 594 -3.61 -14.22 -30.58
CA THR A 594 -3.72 -12.76 -30.72
C THR A 594 -2.34 -12.10 -30.66
N ILE A 595 -1.49 -12.47 -29.70
CA ILE A 595 -0.13 -11.91 -29.61
C ILE A 595 0.68 -12.24 -30.87
N LEU A 596 0.60 -13.48 -31.37
CA LEU A 596 1.31 -13.88 -32.58
C LEU A 596 0.75 -13.22 -33.86
N HIS A 597 -0.55 -12.94 -33.90
CA HIS A 597 -1.21 -12.16 -34.96
C HIS A 597 -0.67 -10.72 -34.97
N GLU A 598 -0.69 -10.03 -33.82
CA GLU A 598 -0.19 -8.65 -33.74
C GLU A 598 1.34 -8.57 -33.91
N TYR A 599 2.10 -9.61 -33.56
CA TYR A 599 3.53 -9.72 -33.84
C TYR A 599 3.86 -9.73 -35.33
N VAL A 600 2.99 -10.32 -36.17
CA VAL A 600 3.12 -10.23 -37.64
C VAL A 600 2.99 -8.77 -38.10
N HIS A 601 1.96 -8.05 -37.64
CA HIS A 601 1.79 -6.63 -37.96
C HIS A 601 2.94 -5.77 -37.41
N TRP A 602 3.44 -6.07 -36.21
CA TRP A 602 4.60 -5.41 -35.62
C TRP A 602 5.86 -5.56 -36.48
N SER A 603 6.13 -6.77 -36.99
CA SER A 603 7.30 -7.02 -37.84
C SER A 603 7.23 -6.27 -39.17
N ASP A 604 6.04 -6.14 -39.76
CA ASP A 604 5.85 -5.37 -41.00
C ASP A 604 6.04 -3.86 -40.75
N ASN A 605 5.40 -3.33 -39.69
CA ASN A 605 5.47 -1.91 -39.33
C ASN A 605 6.90 -1.43 -39.02
N ASN A 606 7.75 -2.27 -38.42
CA ASN A 606 9.09 -1.85 -37.99
C ASN A 606 10.17 -2.11 -39.04
N PHE A 607 10.00 -3.10 -39.92
CA PHE A 607 11.07 -3.55 -40.81
C PHE A 607 10.69 -3.54 -42.30
N GLY A 608 9.41 -3.43 -42.65
CA GLY A 608 8.93 -3.44 -44.04
C GLY A 608 9.33 -4.70 -44.82
N LEU A 609 9.58 -5.80 -44.10
CA LEU A 609 10.12 -7.05 -44.66
C LEU A 609 9.04 -7.98 -45.21
N SER A 610 7.76 -7.71 -44.93
CA SER A 610 6.72 -8.57 -45.45
C SER A 610 6.63 -8.42 -46.97
N PRO A 611 6.54 -9.51 -47.74
CA PRO A 611 6.12 -9.41 -49.13
C PRO A 611 4.78 -8.68 -49.21
N SER A 612 4.57 -7.87 -50.25
CA SER A 612 3.35 -7.07 -50.45
C SER A 612 2.12 -7.96 -50.71
N LEU A 613 1.63 -8.63 -49.66
CA LEU A 613 0.60 -9.64 -49.74
C LEU A 613 -0.79 -9.01 -49.66
N PRO A 614 -1.71 -9.34 -50.57
CA PRO A 614 -3.07 -8.81 -50.53
C PRO A 614 -3.86 -9.45 -49.39
N GLY A 615 -4.03 -8.73 -48.28
CA GLY A 615 -4.88 -9.17 -47.18
C GLY A 615 -4.56 -8.50 -45.85
N GLU A 616 -5.20 -9.03 -44.82
CA GLU A 616 -4.85 -8.78 -43.43
C GLU A 616 -3.87 -9.90 -43.04
N MET A 617 -2.64 -9.54 -42.62
CA MET A 617 -1.54 -10.52 -42.55
C MET A 617 -1.55 -11.41 -41.32
N GLY A 618 -2.02 -10.94 -40.16
CA GLY A 618 -2.25 -11.79 -39.00
C GLY A 618 -3.35 -12.82 -39.30
N ASP A 619 -4.38 -12.40 -40.02
CA ASP A 619 -5.47 -13.24 -40.54
C ASP A 619 -4.93 -14.32 -41.50
N LEU A 620 -3.88 -14.03 -42.29
CA LEU A 620 -3.21 -15.01 -43.17
C LEU A 620 -2.28 -15.96 -42.37
N PHE A 621 -1.53 -15.43 -41.41
CA PHE A 621 -0.76 -16.22 -40.45
C PHE A 621 -1.65 -17.25 -39.73
N GLU A 622 -2.81 -16.86 -39.22
CA GLU A 622 -3.72 -17.77 -38.53
C GLU A 622 -4.21 -18.91 -39.42
N LYS A 623 -4.51 -18.63 -40.70
CA LYS A 623 -4.92 -19.67 -41.66
C LYS A 623 -3.79 -20.66 -41.93
N ASP A 624 -2.56 -20.19 -42.14
CA ASP A 624 -1.42 -21.09 -42.35
C ASP A 624 -1.06 -21.87 -41.08
N ALA A 625 -1.15 -21.25 -39.88
CA ALA A 625 -0.81 -21.87 -38.61
C ALA A 625 -1.89 -22.86 -38.11
N PHE A 626 -3.15 -22.43 -38.06
CA PHE A 626 -4.26 -23.15 -37.43
C PHE A 626 -5.27 -23.74 -38.44
N GLY A 627 -5.21 -23.31 -39.71
CA GLY A 627 -6.10 -23.72 -40.79
C GLY A 627 -7.22 -22.72 -41.08
N GLU A 628 -7.60 -21.92 -40.09
CA GLU A 628 -8.69 -20.95 -40.12
C GLU A 628 -8.40 -19.81 -39.13
N VAL A 629 -9.15 -18.71 -39.21
CA VAL A 629 -9.05 -17.60 -38.23
C VAL A 629 -9.87 -17.93 -36.98
N LEU A 630 -9.26 -17.77 -35.81
CA LEU A 630 -9.87 -18.03 -34.51
C LEU A 630 -10.77 -16.89 -34.06
N GLN A 631 -11.89 -17.24 -33.45
CA GLN A 631 -12.77 -16.33 -32.74
C GLN A 631 -13.27 -16.95 -31.44
N TYR A 632 -13.64 -16.11 -30.48
CA TYR A 632 -14.12 -16.51 -29.16
C TYR A 632 -15.53 -16.01 -28.90
N ASN A 633 -16.43 -16.93 -28.53
CA ASN A 633 -17.81 -16.61 -28.20
C ASN A 633 -17.96 -16.38 -26.68
N LYS A 634 -17.98 -15.10 -26.28
CA LYS A 634 -18.15 -14.68 -24.88
C LYS A 634 -19.36 -15.29 -24.16
N LYS A 635 -20.42 -15.71 -24.88
CA LYS A 635 -21.64 -16.26 -24.27
C LYS A 635 -21.51 -17.73 -23.82
N ASN A 636 -20.60 -18.50 -24.41
CA ASN A 636 -20.48 -19.93 -24.13
C ASN A 636 -19.04 -20.41 -23.86
N GLY A 637 -18.05 -19.50 -23.83
CA GLY A 637 -16.66 -19.80 -23.54
C GLY A 637 -15.90 -20.54 -24.64
N LYS A 638 -16.52 -20.76 -25.81
CA LYS A 638 -15.93 -21.61 -26.86
C LYS A 638 -15.20 -20.81 -27.93
N LEU A 639 -14.05 -21.34 -28.31
CA LEU A 639 -13.42 -21.01 -29.60
C LEU A 639 -14.26 -21.56 -30.75
N TYR A 640 -14.30 -20.81 -31.84
CA TYR A 640 -14.84 -21.23 -33.11
C TYR A 640 -14.02 -20.64 -34.26
N TYR A 641 -14.01 -21.33 -35.39
CA TYR A 641 -13.35 -20.87 -36.60
C TYR A 641 -14.28 -19.98 -37.40
N ARG A 642 -13.82 -18.79 -37.82
CA ARG A 642 -14.55 -17.93 -38.74
C ARG A 642 -14.44 -18.49 -40.15
N LYS A 643 -15.39 -19.36 -40.52
CA LYS A 643 -15.62 -19.76 -41.92
C LYS A 643 -15.82 -18.50 -42.78
N LYS A 644 -15.12 -18.45 -43.91
CA LYS A 644 -15.32 -17.42 -44.95
C LYS A 644 -16.65 -17.61 -45.69
#